data_AF-A0A7H8MAR9-F1
#
_entry.id   AF-A0A7H8MAR9-F1
#
_cell.length_a   1.000
_cell.length_b   1.000
_cell.length_c   1.000
_cell.angle_alpha   90.00
_cell.angle_beta   90.00
_cell.angle_gamma   90.00
#
_symmetry.space_group_name_H-M   'P 1'
#
loop_
_entity.id
_entity.type
_entity.pdbx_description
1 polymer ?
#
loop_
_entity_poly.entity_id
_entity_poly.type
_entity_poly.pdbx_seq_one_letter_code
_entity_poly.pdbx_strand_id
1 'polypeptide(L)'
;MQRMSRTVARIAAVAIVAVGGGALTAVPPAMADIGADVRLTCSGKSGTHEVRLRVDSNVPSTATVGQPVQLGTIKVDVTVPAELVKGVLATAPGGAPAPPVTGAPSTDAPSPAIGGVAEMQVALRQPGGDGRGGWPAFALAATSARDGGNVHLTGSGVAPPVVPQAPGGLSWTTHGLDLSLVPEDVATGAGAAGLALRCAAEKETVLGTVRVGSETRSPTRSALTAPSTQAAAAPEENLCEVLPAPGEDPRYGINNDAALHEIFDNPERPDGLRGVDGEGIPQCVKAVGFVNIKKAGNAVPVAVENLIRAPTTDYKPASVFGPNYRELWGYFINRSYPTPGTVLGFGFMPTRAVAETIQIGASGKDGPITGNLRIRALNNQRYAANVLKDSELRARSYVRIKAGEVEVNGLPIDLGDKCMTSPTLFTGDAFLGNHRTGVASYDFGQTLIVQDLKIPAFSGCGVTEDLSPLLTASVSGSGNYVNAEAGLWCNPVTGQNCVDGVAPPPETWTVNPGGEIVATTKPGKPFVLERKIGTRRNEFRCKSMAMRFDMEARHWQSRYRLAKGSLSAEGCTVTDYNGIVHPIKVTQEGSLWLNVATDKGGGQVALTVNGVVLNGRVDDANCSLRISGGLTERFFGPTVEGPGTISGIYDNATHTLSLAGLTSLIPSPKSTCRFPGFDYGTVFSGQEGDFVFPPGQKITHP
;
A
#
# COMPACT_ATOMS: atom_id res chain seq x y z
N MET A 1 -79.48 -15.41 5.71
CA MET A 1 -80.15 -14.10 5.84
C MET A 1 -79.05 -13.06 5.95
N GLN A 2 -78.73 -12.38 4.84
CA GLN A 2 -79.25 -11.04 4.47
C GLN A 2 -78.58 -9.93 5.30
N ARG A 3 -78.05 -8.84 4.75
CA ARG A 3 -77.75 -8.38 3.38
C ARG A 3 -77.12 -6.98 3.56
N MET A 4 -76.18 -6.63 2.67
CA MET A 4 -76.00 -5.32 2.01
C MET A 4 -75.81 -4.05 2.89
N SER A 5 -74.65 -3.38 2.86
CA SER A 5 -74.05 -2.55 1.78
C SER A 5 -74.66 -1.15 1.61
N ARG A 6 -73.73 -0.19 1.40
CA ARG A 6 -73.82 1.15 0.77
C ARG A 6 -73.93 2.34 1.72
N THR A 7 -73.38 3.53 1.47
CA THR A 7 -72.35 4.10 0.56
C THR A 7 -72.39 5.61 0.83
N VAL A 8 -71.25 6.28 1.05
CA VAL A 8 -70.96 7.71 0.72
C VAL A 8 -69.41 7.79 0.69
N ALA A 9 -68.61 7.85 -0.41
CA ALA A 9 -68.53 8.71 -1.61
C ALA A 9 -68.60 10.22 -1.30
N ARG A 10 -67.64 11.12 -1.53
CA ARG A 10 -66.37 11.23 -2.28
C ARG A 10 -65.85 12.67 -1.96
N ILE A 11 -64.61 13.01 -2.39
CA ILE A 11 -64.06 14.37 -2.68
C ILE A 11 -63.64 15.21 -1.45
N ALA A 12 -62.52 15.95 -1.37
CA ALA A 12 -61.18 16.03 -1.98
C ALA A 12 -60.42 17.18 -1.23
N ALA A 13 -59.13 17.35 -1.56
CA ALA A 13 -58.24 18.52 -1.33
C ALA A 13 -57.49 18.60 0.03
N VAL A 14 -56.17 18.35 0.11
CA VAL A 14 -54.96 19.10 -0.33
C VAL A 14 -54.36 19.99 0.78
N ALA A 15 -53.11 19.68 1.18
CA ALA A 15 -51.98 20.59 1.50
C ALA A 15 -50.84 19.74 2.15
N ILE A 16 -49.85 19.21 1.41
CA ILE A 16 -48.55 19.79 0.99
C ILE A 16 -47.61 20.14 2.17
N VAL A 17 -46.52 19.36 2.36
CA VAL A 17 -45.12 19.83 2.55
C VAL A 17 -44.11 18.75 2.10
N ALA A 18 -43.33 19.09 1.07
CA ALA A 18 -41.94 18.73 0.70
C ALA A 18 -41.40 17.27 0.85
N VAL A 19 -41.28 16.58 -0.30
CA VAL A 19 -40.02 15.91 -0.70
C VAL A 19 -39.77 16.28 -2.16
N GLY A 20 -39.08 17.41 -2.34
CA GLY A 20 -38.55 17.86 -3.62
C GLY A 20 -37.03 17.82 -3.53
N GLY A 21 -36.45 16.73 -4.00
CA GLY A 21 -35.02 16.59 -4.28
C GLY A 21 -34.92 15.65 -5.46
N GLY A 22 -34.92 16.21 -6.66
CA GLY A 22 -34.96 15.47 -7.90
C GLY A 22 -33.75 14.55 -8.03
N ALA A 23 -34.00 13.24 -8.00
CA ALA A 23 -33.21 12.33 -8.80
C ALA A 23 -33.57 12.65 -10.26
N LEU A 24 -32.79 13.54 -10.87
CA LEU A 24 -32.61 13.48 -12.31
C LEU A 24 -32.12 12.04 -12.55
N THR A 25 -32.95 11.25 -13.22
CA THR A 25 -32.51 10.02 -13.87
C THR A 25 -31.43 10.43 -14.85
N ALA A 26 -30.18 10.47 -14.40
CA ALA A 26 -29.04 10.58 -15.29
C ALA A 26 -29.10 9.31 -16.14
N VAL A 27 -29.59 9.45 -17.37
CA VAL A 27 -29.40 8.43 -18.39
C VAL A 27 -27.90 8.15 -18.38
N PRO A 28 -27.46 6.91 -18.08
CA PRO A 28 -26.04 6.60 -18.05
C PRO A 28 -25.46 7.08 -19.38
N PRO A 29 -24.32 7.81 -19.35
CA PRO A 29 -23.73 8.31 -20.59
C PRO A 29 -23.54 7.13 -21.53
N ALA A 30 -23.95 7.30 -22.79
CA ALA A 30 -23.85 6.23 -23.77
C ALA A 30 -22.40 5.71 -23.78
N MET A 31 -22.23 4.42 -23.49
CA MET A 31 -20.92 3.78 -23.51
C MET A 31 -20.55 3.50 -24.96
N ALA A 32 -19.34 3.86 -25.35
CA ALA A 32 -18.73 3.48 -26.60
C ALA A 32 -17.76 2.32 -26.34
N ASP A 33 -17.85 1.28 -27.17
CA ASP A 33 -16.81 0.27 -27.23
C ASP A 33 -15.55 0.89 -27.82
N ILE A 34 -14.42 0.64 -27.17
CA ILE A 34 -13.11 1.07 -27.61
C ILE A 34 -12.19 -0.13 -27.68
N GLY A 35 -11.32 -0.12 -28.68
CA GLY A 35 -10.45 -1.25 -28.92
C GLY A 35 -9.67 -1.07 -30.19
N ALA A 36 -8.54 -1.78 -30.26
CA ALA A 36 -7.68 -1.77 -31.43
C ALA A 36 -6.95 -3.10 -31.55
N ASP A 37 -6.75 -3.52 -32.80
CA ASP A 37 -5.79 -4.54 -33.18
C ASP A 37 -4.46 -3.86 -33.53
N VAL A 38 -3.44 -4.09 -32.72
CA VAL A 38 -2.11 -3.52 -32.85
C VAL A 38 -1.14 -4.61 -33.31
N ARG A 39 -0.44 -4.37 -34.41
CA ARG A 39 0.70 -5.20 -34.81
C ARG A 39 1.96 -4.67 -34.16
N LEU A 40 2.65 -5.54 -33.44
CA LEU A 40 3.83 -5.20 -32.66
C LEU A 40 5.03 -6.00 -33.18
N THR A 41 6.16 -5.34 -33.32
CA THR A 41 7.46 -5.99 -33.54
C THR A 41 8.16 -6.13 -32.20
N CYS A 42 8.22 -7.36 -31.68
CA CYS A 42 8.84 -7.70 -30.41
C CYS A 42 10.29 -8.14 -30.62
N SER A 43 11.21 -7.61 -29.82
CA SER A 43 12.62 -8.00 -29.82
C SER A 43 13.04 -8.51 -28.44
N GLY A 44 13.83 -9.58 -28.43
CA GLY A 44 14.41 -10.14 -27.20
C GLY A 44 15.49 -11.18 -27.49
N LYS A 45 15.81 -12.01 -26.49
CA LYS A 45 16.88 -13.02 -26.61
C LYS A 45 16.59 -14.09 -27.67
N SER A 46 15.32 -14.35 -27.98
CA SER A 46 14.87 -15.29 -29.00
C SER A 46 14.84 -14.69 -30.42
N GLY A 47 15.31 -13.46 -30.61
CA GLY A 47 15.24 -12.73 -31.87
C GLY A 47 14.06 -11.76 -31.96
N THR A 48 13.70 -11.40 -33.19
CA THR A 48 12.60 -10.48 -33.48
C THR A 48 11.39 -11.25 -33.99
N HIS A 49 10.22 -10.98 -33.42
CA HIS A 49 8.96 -11.68 -33.68
C HIS A 49 7.82 -10.69 -33.89
N GLU A 50 6.89 -11.00 -34.79
CA GLU A 50 5.63 -10.25 -34.91
C GLU A 50 4.62 -10.80 -33.89
N VAL A 51 4.06 -9.91 -33.07
CA VAL A 51 3.03 -10.23 -32.07
C VAL A 51 1.82 -9.36 -32.35
N ARG A 52 0.61 -9.92 -32.25
CA ARG A 52 -0.62 -9.13 -32.35
C ARG A 52 -1.20 -8.90 -30.98
N LEU A 53 -1.54 -7.66 -30.69
CA LEU A 53 -2.20 -7.25 -29.46
C LEU A 53 -3.59 -6.74 -29.83
N ARG A 54 -4.63 -7.39 -29.30
CA ARG A 54 -5.99 -6.89 -29.35
C ARG A 54 -6.37 -6.37 -27.97
N VAL A 55 -6.90 -5.15 -27.95
CA VAL A 55 -7.40 -4.50 -26.74
C VAL A 55 -8.87 -4.25 -26.93
N ASP A 56 -9.69 -4.63 -25.96
CA ASP A 56 -11.13 -4.33 -25.95
C ASP A 56 -11.52 -3.74 -24.58
N SER A 57 -12.29 -2.66 -24.56
CA SER A 57 -12.84 -2.02 -23.37
C SER A 57 -14.10 -1.22 -23.74
N ASN A 58 -14.79 -0.68 -22.74
CA ASN A 58 -15.82 0.34 -22.96
C ASN A 58 -15.45 1.63 -22.22
N VAL A 59 -15.96 2.76 -22.71
CA VAL A 59 -15.74 4.09 -22.13
C VAL A 59 -16.97 4.98 -22.35
N PRO A 60 -17.29 5.93 -21.47
CA PRO A 60 -18.35 6.91 -21.74
C PRO A 60 -18.04 7.70 -23.01
N SER A 61 -18.99 7.80 -23.96
CA SER A 61 -18.79 8.56 -25.21
C SER A 61 -18.59 10.07 -24.99
N THR A 62 -19.04 10.57 -23.84
CA THR A 62 -18.91 11.97 -23.43
C THR A 62 -18.50 12.09 -21.97
N ALA A 63 -17.76 13.14 -21.63
CA ALA A 63 -17.34 13.50 -20.28
C ALA A 63 -17.40 15.02 -20.08
N THR A 64 -17.15 15.48 -18.85
CA THR A 64 -17.08 16.91 -18.50
C THR A 64 -15.73 17.21 -17.86
N VAL A 65 -15.19 18.41 -18.10
CA VAL A 65 -13.96 18.87 -17.44
C VAL A 65 -14.10 18.75 -15.92
N GLY A 66 -13.07 18.24 -15.25
CA GLY A 66 -13.03 18.08 -13.79
C GLY A 66 -13.77 16.85 -13.24
N GLN A 67 -14.49 16.09 -14.06
CA GLN A 67 -15.13 14.83 -13.66
C GLN A 67 -14.30 13.61 -14.07
N PRO A 68 -14.14 12.59 -13.22
CA PRO A 68 -13.36 11.41 -13.55
C PRO A 68 -14.01 10.60 -14.68
N VAL A 69 -13.22 10.26 -15.69
CA VAL A 69 -13.57 9.34 -16.78
C VAL A 69 -12.98 7.97 -16.46
N GLN A 70 -13.84 7.02 -16.16
CA GLN A 70 -13.46 5.64 -15.83
C GLN A 70 -13.64 4.74 -17.05
N LEU A 71 -12.57 4.06 -17.46
CA LEU A 71 -12.63 2.96 -18.42
C LEU A 71 -13.28 1.74 -17.76
N GLY A 72 -14.03 0.95 -18.53
CA GLY A 72 -14.46 -0.37 -18.07
C GLY A 72 -13.30 -1.36 -17.94
N THR A 73 -13.64 -2.64 -17.80
CA THR A 73 -12.65 -3.71 -17.80
C THR A 73 -11.96 -3.78 -19.15
N ILE A 74 -10.65 -3.61 -19.13
CA ILE A 74 -9.79 -3.75 -20.29
C ILE A 74 -9.48 -5.24 -20.45
N LYS A 75 -9.77 -5.79 -21.62
CA LYS A 75 -9.37 -7.13 -22.05
C LYS A 75 -8.20 -7.00 -23.02
N VAL A 76 -7.20 -7.84 -22.81
CA VAL A 76 -5.97 -7.90 -23.62
C VAL A 76 -5.87 -9.32 -24.16
N ASP A 77 -5.80 -9.47 -25.48
CA ASP A 77 -5.52 -10.73 -26.17
C ASP A 77 -4.22 -10.57 -26.97
N VAL A 78 -3.21 -11.33 -26.59
CA VAL A 78 -1.89 -11.32 -27.22
C VAL A 78 -1.73 -12.60 -28.03
N THR A 79 -1.67 -12.47 -29.34
CA THR A 79 -1.38 -13.59 -30.25
C THR A 79 0.11 -13.71 -30.48
N VAL A 80 0.67 -14.85 -30.08
CA VAL A 80 2.11 -15.14 -30.09
C VAL A 80 2.42 -16.23 -31.13
N PRO A 81 3.46 -16.08 -31.96
CA PRO A 81 3.81 -17.08 -32.97
C PRO A 81 4.37 -18.37 -32.35
N ALA A 82 4.11 -19.51 -33.01
CA ALA A 82 4.54 -20.84 -32.58
C ALA A 82 6.04 -20.95 -32.27
N GLU A 83 6.89 -20.25 -33.01
CA GLU A 83 8.34 -20.27 -32.82
C GLU A 83 8.77 -19.64 -31.50
N LEU A 84 8.04 -18.62 -31.05
CA LEU A 84 8.31 -17.95 -29.78
C LEU A 84 7.92 -18.85 -28.60
N VAL A 85 6.79 -19.55 -28.73
CA VAL A 85 6.31 -20.59 -27.80
C VAL A 85 7.37 -21.69 -27.61
N LYS A 86 7.92 -22.21 -28.72
CA LYS A 86 9.02 -23.20 -28.67
C LYS A 86 10.24 -22.66 -27.93
N GLY A 87 10.59 -21.39 -28.14
CA GLY A 87 11.70 -20.74 -27.44
C GLY A 87 11.52 -20.68 -25.92
N VAL A 88 10.30 -20.37 -25.45
CA VAL A 88 9.95 -20.34 -24.01
C VAL A 88 10.02 -21.74 -23.40
N LEU A 89 9.52 -22.75 -24.11
CA LEU A 89 9.57 -24.14 -23.64
C LEU A 89 11.00 -24.71 -23.62
N ALA A 90 11.85 -24.30 -24.57
CA ALA A 90 13.26 -24.71 -24.61
C ALA A 90 14.09 -24.14 -23.44
N THR A 91 13.66 -23.03 -22.83
CA THR A 91 14.28 -22.46 -21.64
C THR A 91 13.85 -23.11 -20.32
N ALA A 92 12.88 -24.02 -20.34
CA ALA A 92 12.49 -24.75 -19.15
C ALA A 92 13.66 -25.66 -18.70
N PRO A 93 14.11 -25.59 -17.42
CA PRO A 93 15.18 -26.46 -16.94
C PRO A 93 14.76 -27.92 -17.11
N GLY A 94 15.57 -28.69 -17.85
CA GLY A 94 15.24 -30.02 -18.35
C GLY A 94 14.66 -30.96 -17.30
N GLY A 95 13.33 -31.05 -17.28
CA GLY A 95 12.61 -32.12 -16.59
C GLY A 95 12.89 -33.42 -17.32
N ALA A 96 13.37 -34.42 -16.59
CA ALA A 96 13.51 -35.78 -17.10
C ALA A 96 12.19 -36.27 -17.73
N PRO A 97 12.22 -37.02 -18.84
CA PRO A 97 11.01 -37.55 -19.44
C PRO A 97 10.27 -38.41 -18.41
N ALA A 98 9.03 -38.02 -18.08
CA ALA A 98 8.17 -38.84 -17.26
C ALA A 98 7.95 -40.20 -17.98
N PRO A 99 8.06 -41.34 -17.27
CA PRO A 99 7.87 -42.64 -17.89
C PRO A 99 6.46 -42.76 -18.49
N PRO A 100 6.29 -43.42 -19.64
CA PRO A 100 4.99 -43.54 -20.29
C PRO A 100 4.03 -44.30 -19.39
N VAL A 101 2.92 -43.65 -19.02
CA VAL A 101 1.78 -44.31 -18.39
C VAL A 101 1.05 -45.08 -19.49
N THR A 102 1.33 -46.38 -19.59
CA THR A 102 0.59 -47.30 -20.45
C THR A 102 -0.81 -47.53 -19.89
N GLY A 103 -1.87 -47.10 -20.60
CA GLY A 103 -3.22 -47.53 -20.22
C GLY A 103 -4.44 -46.77 -20.75
N ALA A 104 -4.32 -45.66 -21.49
CA ALA A 104 -5.49 -44.97 -22.05
C ALA A 104 -5.23 -44.49 -23.49
N PRO A 105 -6.17 -44.64 -24.43
CA PRO A 105 -6.04 -44.09 -25.77
C PRO A 105 -6.08 -42.56 -25.69
N SER A 106 -4.97 -41.91 -26.02
CA SER A 106 -4.82 -40.45 -26.04
C SER A 106 -5.21 -39.89 -27.41
N THR A 107 -6.32 -39.16 -27.47
CA THR A 107 -6.70 -38.32 -28.62
C THR A 107 -6.75 -36.83 -28.30
N ASP A 108 -6.14 -36.37 -27.20
CA ASP A 108 -5.91 -34.93 -26.97
C ASP A 108 -4.54 -34.75 -26.30
N ALA A 109 -3.56 -34.27 -27.06
CA ALA A 109 -2.30 -33.81 -26.47
C ALA A 109 -2.61 -32.51 -25.69
N PRO A 110 -2.26 -32.40 -24.39
CA PRO A 110 -2.42 -31.14 -23.67
C PRO A 110 -1.57 -30.08 -24.37
N SER A 111 -2.21 -29.00 -24.80
CA SER A 111 -1.52 -27.84 -25.39
C SER A 111 -0.48 -27.32 -24.39
N PRO A 112 0.73 -26.94 -24.82
CA PRO A 112 1.73 -26.40 -23.91
C PRO A 112 1.18 -25.16 -23.21
N ALA A 113 1.13 -25.24 -21.90
CA ALA A 113 0.62 -24.22 -20.99
C ALA A 113 1.69 -23.11 -20.85
N ILE A 114 1.48 -21.97 -21.50
CA ILE A 114 2.35 -20.78 -21.38
C ILE A 114 1.52 -19.65 -20.75
N GLY A 115 2.04 -19.07 -19.70
CA GLY A 115 1.50 -17.85 -19.08
C GLY A 115 2.42 -16.66 -19.31
N GLY A 116 2.01 -15.48 -18.86
CA GLY A 116 2.86 -14.30 -18.97
C GLY A 116 2.32 -13.06 -18.29
N VAL A 117 3.04 -11.96 -18.48
CA VAL A 117 2.63 -10.62 -18.07
C VAL A 117 2.83 -9.66 -19.23
N ALA A 118 1.82 -8.85 -19.53
CA ALA A 118 1.85 -7.79 -20.53
C ALA A 118 1.77 -6.43 -19.84
N GLU A 119 2.75 -5.56 -20.06
CA GLU A 119 2.74 -4.17 -19.58
C GLU A 119 2.64 -3.21 -20.77
N MET A 120 1.47 -2.55 -20.91
CA MET A 120 1.20 -1.68 -22.05
C MET A 120 1.67 -0.24 -21.80
N GLN A 121 2.36 0.33 -22.77
CA GLN A 121 2.78 1.73 -22.74
C GLN A 121 1.67 2.61 -23.32
N VAL A 122 0.76 3.08 -22.45
CA VAL A 122 -0.40 3.90 -22.83
C VAL A 122 -0.16 5.38 -22.49
N ALA A 123 -0.27 6.23 -23.51
CA ALA A 123 -0.29 7.68 -23.38
C ALA A 123 -1.72 8.22 -23.42
N LEU A 124 -1.93 9.32 -22.71
CA LEU A 124 -3.17 10.06 -22.68
C LEU A 124 -2.99 11.35 -23.47
N ARG A 125 -3.80 11.56 -24.49
CA ARG A 125 -3.80 12.78 -25.31
C ARG A 125 -5.03 13.61 -24.94
N GLN A 126 -4.82 14.85 -24.51
CA GLN A 126 -5.90 15.81 -24.30
C GLN A 126 -5.47 17.22 -24.76
N PRO A 127 -6.41 18.13 -25.02
CA PRO A 127 -6.08 19.52 -25.29
C PRO A 127 -5.30 20.10 -24.10
N GLY A 128 -4.09 20.61 -24.36
CA GLY A 128 -3.22 21.17 -23.33
C GLY A 128 -2.05 20.28 -22.88
N GLY A 129 -1.94 19.02 -23.36
CA GLY A 129 -0.73 18.22 -23.20
C GLY A 129 -0.95 16.72 -23.20
N ASP A 130 0.16 15.98 -23.27
CA ASP A 130 0.18 14.52 -23.17
C ASP A 130 0.48 14.09 -21.74
N GLY A 131 -0.24 13.09 -21.24
CA GLY A 131 -0.01 12.43 -19.96
C GLY A 131 0.29 10.95 -20.13
N ARG A 132 0.65 10.26 -19.03
CA ARG A 132 0.68 8.79 -18.99
C ARG A 132 -0.70 8.27 -18.57
N GLY A 133 -1.18 7.23 -19.24
CA GLY A 133 -2.49 6.62 -18.96
C GLY A 133 -2.52 5.73 -17.71
N GLY A 134 -1.36 5.27 -17.22
CA GLY A 134 -1.24 4.54 -15.95
C GLY A 134 -1.91 3.17 -15.91
N TRP A 135 -1.96 2.44 -17.03
CA TRP A 135 -2.59 1.11 -17.08
C TRP A 135 -1.76 0.07 -16.28
N PRO A 136 -2.41 -0.89 -15.61
CA PRO A 136 -1.71 -1.93 -14.86
C PRO A 136 -1.02 -2.93 -15.81
N ALA A 137 -0.13 -3.75 -15.25
CA ALA A 137 0.32 -4.96 -15.92
C ALA A 137 -0.80 -6.02 -15.94
N PHE A 138 -0.93 -6.74 -17.04
CA PHE A 138 -1.95 -7.75 -17.27
C PHE A 138 -1.35 -9.15 -17.14
N ALA A 139 -1.82 -9.94 -16.20
CA ALA A 139 -1.51 -11.36 -16.16
C ALA A 139 -2.21 -12.06 -17.34
N LEU A 140 -1.44 -12.84 -18.10
CA LEU A 140 -1.89 -13.51 -19.30
C LEU A 140 -1.90 -15.02 -19.09
N ALA A 141 -2.97 -15.68 -19.57
CA ALA A 141 -3.09 -17.13 -19.61
C ALA A 141 -3.37 -17.60 -21.04
N ALA A 142 -2.76 -18.71 -21.44
CA ALA A 142 -3.04 -19.31 -22.73
C ALA A 142 -4.49 -19.79 -22.82
N THR A 143 -5.12 -19.49 -23.95
CA THR A 143 -6.36 -20.13 -24.38
C THR A 143 -6.03 -21.21 -25.39
N SER A 144 -6.87 -22.24 -25.51
CA SER A 144 -6.62 -23.37 -26.41
C SER A 144 -6.38 -22.89 -27.84
N ALA A 145 -5.27 -23.33 -28.43
CA ALA A 145 -4.85 -22.90 -29.75
C ALA A 145 -5.94 -23.19 -30.79
N ARG A 146 -6.32 -22.18 -31.57
CA ARG A 146 -7.12 -22.33 -32.78
C ARG A 146 -6.20 -22.17 -33.99
N ASP A 147 -6.40 -23.02 -34.99
CA ASP A 147 -5.82 -23.04 -36.34
C ASP A 147 -4.55 -22.20 -36.60
N GLY A 148 -3.44 -22.88 -36.90
CA GLY A 148 -2.21 -22.26 -37.41
C GLY A 148 -1.03 -22.20 -36.43
N GLY A 149 -1.16 -22.81 -35.24
CA GLY A 149 -0.06 -22.95 -34.27
C GLY A 149 0.28 -21.69 -33.46
N ASN A 150 -0.43 -20.58 -33.70
CA ASN A 150 -0.33 -19.40 -32.85
C ASN A 150 -1.02 -19.65 -31.51
N VAL A 151 -0.49 -19.05 -30.45
CA VAL A 151 -1.04 -19.14 -29.09
C VAL A 151 -1.64 -17.80 -28.71
N HIS A 152 -2.89 -17.83 -28.25
CA HIS A 152 -3.61 -16.66 -27.74
C HIS A 152 -3.47 -16.60 -26.23
N LEU A 153 -2.90 -15.51 -25.73
CA LEU A 153 -2.75 -15.25 -24.31
C LEU A 153 -3.70 -14.13 -23.90
N THR A 154 -4.68 -14.44 -23.05
CA THR A 154 -5.69 -13.47 -22.63
C THR A 154 -5.48 -13.01 -21.19
N GLY A 155 -5.70 -11.72 -20.94
CA GLY A 155 -5.69 -11.11 -19.60
C GLY A 155 -6.72 -9.99 -19.50
N SER A 156 -7.00 -9.56 -18.27
CA SER A 156 -7.91 -8.43 -18.03
C SER A 156 -7.51 -7.61 -16.81
N GLY A 157 -7.84 -6.32 -16.82
CA GLY A 157 -7.53 -5.38 -15.74
C GLY A 157 -8.40 -4.12 -15.80
N VAL A 158 -8.28 -3.26 -14.78
CA VAL A 158 -8.99 -1.98 -14.71
C VAL A 158 -7.96 -0.85 -14.67
N ALA A 159 -8.12 0.14 -15.56
CA ALA A 159 -7.25 1.33 -15.55
C ALA A 159 -7.74 2.36 -14.51
N PRO A 160 -6.83 3.17 -13.94
CA PRO A 160 -7.21 4.29 -13.07
C PRO A 160 -8.13 5.31 -13.79
N PRO A 161 -9.01 6.02 -13.06
CA PRO A 161 -9.83 7.08 -13.63
C PRO A 161 -8.95 8.26 -14.09
N VAL A 162 -9.36 8.91 -15.19
CA VAL A 162 -8.68 10.08 -15.74
C VAL A 162 -9.56 11.32 -15.58
N VAL A 163 -9.04 12.38 -14.98
CA VAL A 163 -9.76 13.66 -14.85
C VAL A 163 -9.29 14.64 -15.95
N PRO A 164 -10.11 14.90 -16.99
CA PRO A 164 -9.74 15.81 -18.06
C PRO A 164 -9.69 17.26 -17.56
N GLN A 165 -8.65 17.97 -17.97
CA GLN A 165 -8.36 19.34 -17.49
C GLN A 165 -8.89 20.43 -18.42
N ALA A 166 -9.23 20.07 -19.67
CA ALA A 166 -9.70 21.01 -20.68
C ALA A 166 -10.78 20.35 -21.56
N PRO A 167 -11.71 21.14 -22.13
CA PRO A 167 -12.71 20.62 -23.05
C PRO A 167 -12.05 20.20 -24.37
N GLY A 168 -12.59 19.16 -25.01
CA GLY A 168 -12.13 18.61 -26.30
C GLY A 168 -11.98 17.09 -26.28
N GLY A 169 -11.14 16.53 -27.15
CA GLY A 169 -10.97 15.08 -27.26
C GLY A 169 -9.97 14.52 -26.25
N LEU A 170 -10.43 13.62 -25.38
CA LEU A 170 -9.56 12.80 -24.52
C LEU A 170 -9.35 11.46 -25.22
N SER A 171 -8.12 11.08 -25.56
CA SER A 171 -7.85 9.79 -26.21
C SER A 171 -6.71 9.04 -25.54
N TRP A 172 -6.81 7.71 -25.57
CA TRP A 172 -5.74 6.81 -25.13
C TRP A 172 -5.03 6.28 -26.36
N THR A 173 -3.71 6.37 -26.35
CA THR A 173 -2.87 5.86 -27.43
C THR A 173 -1.86 4.88 -26.89
N THR A 174 -1.53 3.86 -27.67
CA THR A 174 -0.45 2.92 -27.35
C THR A 174 0.61 2.94 -28.44
N HIS A 175 1.87 2.78 -28.04
CA HIS A 175 3.01 2.72 -28.96
C HIS A 175 3.91 1.50 -28.71
N GLY A 176 3.70 0.77 -27.61
CA GLY A 176 4.53 -0.37 -27.26
C GLY A 176 3.93 -1.22 -26.13
N LEU A 177 4.51 -2.41 -25.98
CA LEU A 177 4.16 -3.43 -25.00
C LEU A 177 5.46 -4.09 -24.52
N ASP A 178 5.63 -4.22 -23.21
CA ASP A 178 6.64 -5.10 -22.63
C ASP A 178 5.97 -6.43 -22.28
N LEU A 179 6.47 -7.53 -22.85
CA LEU A 179 5.87 -8.86 -22.73
C LEU A 179 6.84 -9.84 -22.07
N SER A 180 6.43 -10.46 -20.98
CA SER A 180 7.17 -11.51 -20.28
C SER A 180 6.42 -12.82 -20.37
N LEU A 181 7.05 -13.87 -20.91
CA LEU A 181 6.44 -15.19 -21.08
C LEU A 181 7.15 -16.24 -20.20
N VAL A 182 6.36 -17.09 -19.56
CA VAL A 182 6.83 -18.17 -18.69
C VAL A 182 6.05 -19.46 -18.95
N PRO A 183 6.67 -20.65 -18.81
CA PRO A 183 5.93 -21.90 -18.76
C PRO A 183 4.99 -21.92 -17.53
N GLU A 184 3.75 -22.36 -17.69
CA GLU A 184 2.71 -22.30 -16.65
C GLU A 184 3.06 -23.14 -15.42
N ASP A 185 3.77 -24.25 -15.61
CA ASP A 185 4.26 -25.16 -14.57
C ASP A 185 5.20 -24.49 -13.56
N VAL A 186 5.75 -23.32 -13.90
CA VAL A 186 6.72 -22.56 -13.08
C VAL A 186 6.18 -21.21 -12.62
N ALA A 187 4.94 -20.85 -12.99
CA ALA A 187 4.35 -19.53 -12.71
C ALA A 187 4.10 -19.25 -11.20
N THR A 188 4.23 -20.26 -10.34
CA THR A 188 4.11 -20.13 -8.87
C THR A 188 5.46 -20.00 -8.15
N GLY A 189 6.59 -20.14 -8.86
CA GLY A 189 7.95 -20.04 -8.29
C GLY A 189 8.64 -18.73 -8.69
N ALA A 190 8.89 -17.85 -7.71
CA ALA A 190 9.69 -16.64 -7.92
C ALA A 190 11.15 -17.02 -8.26
N GLY A 191 11.49 -17.09 -9.56
CA GLY A 191 12.86 -17.36 -10.02
C GLY A 191 13.03 -18.05 -11.38
N ALA A 192 11.93 -18.40 -12.08
CA ALA A 192 12.04 -18.99 -13.41
C ALA A 192 12.61 -18.00 -14.44
N ALA A 193 13.54 -18.45 -15.29
CA ALA A 193 14.07 -17.66 -16.38
C ALA A 193 13.01 -17.49 -17.49
N GLY A 194 12.13 -16.50 -17.34
CA GLY A 194 11.15 -16.12 -18.36
C GLY A 194 11.79 -15.44 -19.57
N LEU A 195 11.08 -15.48 -20.69
CA LEU A 195 11.47 -14.75 -21.90
C LEU A 195 10.85 -13.35 -21.87
N ALA A 196 11.70 -12.34 -21.68
CA ALA A 196 11.30 -10.93 -21.76
C ALA A 196 11.49 -10.38 -23.18
N LEU A 197 10.46 -9.71 -23.69
CA LEU A 197 10.37 -9.12 -25.02
C LEU A 197 9.96 -7.65 -24.89
N ARG A 198 10.62 -6.79 -25.66
CA ARG A 198 10.19 -5.40 -25.84
C ARG A 198 9.56 -5.23 -27.20
N CYS A 199 8.31 -4.81 -27.22
CA CYS A 199 7.50 -4.72 -28.43
C CYS A 199 7.17 -3.27 -28.76
N ALA A 200 7.39 -2.89 -30.02
CA ALA A 200 7.04 -1.58 -30.53
C ALA A 200 6.00 -1.70 -31.65
N ALA A 201 5.01 -0.83 -31.64
CA ALA A 201 4.08 -0.67 -32.75
C ALA A 201 4.76 0.12 -33.88
N GLU A 202 4.43 -0.16 -35.14
CA GLU A 202 4.93 0.63 -36.27
C GLU A 202 4.48 2.09 -36.20
N LYS A 203 3.28 2.31 -35.65
CA LYS A 203 2.66 3.62 -35.47
C LYS A 203 1.89 3.65 -34.16
N GLU A 204 1.83 4.84 -33.56
CA GLU A 204 0.95 5.11 -32.42
C GLU A 204 -0.50 4.78 -32.80
N THR A 205 -1.15 3.95 -32.00
CA THR A 205 -2.51 3.47 -32.26
C THR A 205 -3.46 4.05 -31.22
N VAL A 206 -4.53 4.70 -31.69
CA VAL A 206 -5.59 5.23 -30.82
C VAL A 206 -6.48 4.07 -30.37
N LEU A 207 -6.53 3.82 -29.07
CA LEU A 207 -7.37 2.79 -28.47
C LEU A 207 -8.84 3.24 -28.38
N GLY A 208 -9.06 4.53 -28.06
CA GLY A 208 -10.39 5.11 -27.93
C GLY A 208 -10.34 6.61 -27.66
N THR A 209 -11.47 7.29 -27.89
CA THR A 209 -11.62 8.73 -27.70
C THR A 209 -12.95 9.08 -27.02
N VAL A 210 -12.90 10.00 -26.07
CA VAL A 210 -14.05 10.56 -25.34
C VAL A 210 -14.15 12.05 -25.62
N ARG A 211 -15.37 12.54 -25.87
CA ARG A 211 -15.62 13.98 -26.04
C ARG A 211 -15.83 14.63 -24.68
N VAL A 212 -14.95 15.53 -24.29
CA VAL A 212 -15.05 16.31 -23.05
C VAL A 212 -15.73 17.65 -23.34
N GLY A 213 -16.92 17.85 -22.78
CA GLY A 213 -17.64 19.11 -22.84
C GLY A 213 -17.16 20.11 -21.79
N SER A 214 -17.27 21.40 -22.09
CA SER A 214 -17.24 22.45 -21.08
C SER A 214 -18.51 22.38 -20.23
N GLU A 215 -18.42 22.63 -18.93
CA GLU A 215 -19.59 22.73 -18.07
C GLU A 215 -20.44 23.94 -18.50
N THR A 216 -21.41 23.72 -19.38
CA THR A 216 -22.34 24.77 -19.81
C THR A 216 -23.34 25.02 -18.69
N ARG A 217 -22.97 25.88 -17.75
CA ARG A 217 -23.92 26.50 -16.82
C ARG A 217 -24.86 27.38 -17.65
N SER A 218 -25.99 26.85 -18.10
CA SER A 218 -27.07 27.68 -18.64
C SER A 218 -27.64 28.57 -17.52
N PRO A 219 -27.56 29.90 -17.63
CA PRO A 219 -28.09 30.79 -16.61
C PRO A 219 -29.57 31.03 -16.89
N THR A 220 -30.45 30.12 -16.47
CA THR A 220 -31.89 30.41 -16.47
C THR A 220 -32.23 31.21 -15.21
N ARG A 221 -32.13 32.53 -15.38
CA ARG A 221 -32.54 33.57 -14.44
C ARG A 221 -34.06 33.53 -14.29
N SER A 222 -34.57 32.87 -13.25
CA SER A 222 -35.92 33.12 -12.71
C SER A 222 -35.77 33.52 -11.25
N ALA A 223 -35.94 34.82 -11.02
CA ALA A 223 -36.02 35.40 -9.70
C ALA A 223 -37.36 35.01 -9.06
N LEU A 224 -37.29 34.28 -7.95
CA LEU A 224 -38.36 34.17 -6.97
C LEU A 224 -37.71 34.18 -5.59
N THR A 225 -37.85 35.35 -4.97
CA THR A 225 -37.90 35.67 -3.54
C THR A 225 -37.41 34.59 -2.58
N ALA A 226 -36.26 34.84 -1.96
CA ALA A 226 -35.74 34.06 -0.85
C ALA A 226 -36.70 34.09 0.35
N PRO A 227 -37.13 32.92 0.88
CA PRO A 227 -37.29 32.79 2.30
C PRO A 227 -35.88 32.67 2.88
N SER A 228 -35.55 33.56 3.80
CA SER A 228 -34.45 33.40 4.75
C SER A 228 -34.74 32.18 5.64
N THR A 229 -34.53 30.98 5.14
CA THR A 229 -34.11 29.88 5.99
C THR A 229 -32.60 30.02 6.08
N GLN A 230 -32.13 30.42 7.26
CA GLN A 230 -30.82 30.00 7.74
C GLN A 230 -30.64 28.57 7.24
N ALA A 231 -29.72 28.38 6.29
CA ALA A 231 -29.10 27.09 6.13
C ALA A 231 -28.51 26.83 7.52
N ALA A 232 -29.23 26.03 8.31
CA ALA A 232 -28.59 25.27 9.36
C ALA A 232 -27.34 24.70 8.68
N ALA A 233 -26.19 25.01 9.27
CA ALA A 233 -24.94 24.42 8.86
C ALA A 233 -25.22 22.95 8.52
N ALA A 234 -24.74 22.50 7.35
CA ALA A 234 -24.63 21.06 7.13
C ALA A 234 -24.07 20.49 8.45
N PRO A 235 -24.70 19.45 9.03
CA PRO A 235 -24.26 18.94 10.32
C PRO A 235 -22.75 18.70 10.28
N GLU A 236 -22.07 18.90 11.41
CA GLU A 236 -20.64 18.68 11.63
C GLU A 236 -20.26 17.19 11.43
N GLU A 237 -20.66 16.56 10.32
CA GLU A 237 -20.74 15.12 10.06
C GLU A 237 -19.37 14.45 9.90
N ASN A 238 -18.27 15.16 10.13
CA ASN A 238 -16.92 14.66 9.88
C ASN A 238 -15.95 14.84 11.05
N LEU A 239 -16.41 15.19 12.25
CA LEU A 239 -15.55 15.25 13.43
C LEU A 239 -15.23 13.84 13.94
N CYS A 240 -13.98 13.65 14.37
CA CYS A 240 -13.55 12.42 15.02
C CYS A 240 -14.31 12.21 16.34
N GLU A 241 -15.27 11.28 16.34
CA GLU A 241 -16.06 10.98 17.52
C GLU A 241 -15.18 10.42 18.65
N VAL A 242 -15.45 10.88 19.87
CA VAL A 242 -14.71 10.44 21.05
C VAL A 242 -15.27 9.10 21.52
N LEU A 243 -14.43 8.06 21.46
CA LEU A 243 -14.76 6.77 22.04
C LEU A 243 -14.79 6.88 23.59
N PRO A 244 -15.87 6.42 24.27
CA PRO A 244 -16.00 6.51 25.73
C PRO A 244 -14.89 5.79 26.49
N ALA A 245 -14.61 6.23 27.72
CA ALA A 245 -13.66 5.58 28.63
C ALA A 245 -14.16 4.21 29.10
N PRO A 246 -13.26 3.30 29.54
CA PRO A 246 -13.68 2.05 30.17
C PRO A 246 -14.63 2.32 31.34
N GLY A 247 -15.81 1.68 31.32
CA GLY A 247 -16.80 1.78 32.40
C GLY A 247 -17.81 2.93 32.26
N GLU A 248 -17.65 3.87 31.33
CA GLU A 248 -18.66 4.91 31.06
C GLU A 248 -19.90 4.34 30.35
N ASP A 249 -19.69 3.42 29.42
CA ASP A 249 -20.76 2.71 28.71
C ASP A 249 -20.34 1.24 28.49
N PRO A 250 -21.15 0.25 28.92
CA PRO A 250 -20.81 -1.17 28.84
C PRO A 250 -20.60 -1.70 27.41
N ARG A 251 -21.05 -0.96 26.39
CA ARG A 251 -20.81 -1.30 24.98
C ARG A 251 -19.36 -1.08 24.55
N TYR A 252 -18.58 -0.30 25.31
CA TYR A 252 -17.21 0.06 24.98
C TYR A 252 -16.24 -0.39 26.09
N GLY A 253 -15.08 -0.90 25.68
CA GLY A 253 -14.09 -1.44 26.60
C GLY A 253 -13.24 -2.52 25.92
N ILE A 254 -12.34 -3.14 26.67
CA ILE A 254 -11.66 -4.35 26.21
C ILE A 254 -12.69 -5.48 26.10
N ASN A 255 -12.68 -6.19 24.97
CA ASN A 255 -13.57 -7.31 24.73
C ASN A 255 -12.96 -8.60 25.30
N ASN A 256 -13.68 -9.23 26.23
CA ASN A 256 -13.24 -10.45 26.91
C ASN A 256 -13.57 -11.74 26.13
N ASP A 257 -14.07 -11.67 24.90
CA ASP A 257 -14.20 -12.85 24.07
C ASP A 257 -12.83 -13.48 23.78
N ALA A 258 -12.72 -14.80 23.96
CA ALA A 258 -11.44 -15.51 23.90
C ALA A 258 -10.68 -15.28 22.59
N ALA A 259 -11.38 -15.23 21.45
CA ALA A 259 -10.74 -15.02 20.14
C ALA A 259 -10.18 -13.60 19.96
N LEU A 260 -10.83 -12.60 20.57
CA LEU A 260 -10.34 -11.21 20.57
C LEU A 260 -9.25 -11.00 21.61
N HIS A 261 -9.35 -11.68 22.76
CA HIS A 261 -8.39 -11.56 23.85
C HIS A 261 -7.05 -12.24 23.55
N GLU A 262 -7.03 -13.27 22.69
CA GLU A 262 -5.83 -14.01 22.32
C GLU A 262 -4.65 -13.12 21.86
N ILE A 263 -4.93 -11.94 21.25
CA ILE A 263 -3.85 -11.02 20.85
C ILE A 263 -2.97 -10.60 22.03
N PHE A 264 -3.55 -10.51 23.23
CA PHE A 264 -2.88 -10.11 24.46
C PHE A 264 -2.00 -11.22 25.04
N ASP A 265 -2.40 -12.46 24.81
CA ASP A 265 -1.72 -13.64 25.33
C ASP A 265 -0.65 -14.17 24.36
N ASN A 266 -0.77 -13.88 23.06
CA ASN A 266 0.15 -14.37 22.03
C ASN A 266 0.77 -13.24 21.17
N PRO A 267 2.11 -13.11 21.15
CA PRO A 267 3.08 -13.87 21.94
C PRO A 267 3.03 -13.46 23.42
N GLU A 268 3.52 -14.36 24.26
CA GLU A 268 3.57 -14.17 25.70
C GLU A 268 4.36 -12.91 26.05
N ARG A 269 3.83 -12.18 27.04
CA ARG A 269 4.48 -11.00 27.57
C ARG A 269 5.69 -11.41 28.42
N PRO A 270 6.86 -10.75 28.29
CA PRO A 270 8.00 -11.06 29.12
C PRO A 270 7.78 -10.66 30.60
N ASP A 271 8.46 -11.36 31.50
CA ASP A 271 8.46 -11.07 32.94
C ASP A 271 9.04 -9.68 33.27
N GLY A 272 8.75 -9.20 34.48
CA GLY A 272 9.32 -7.96 35.01
C GLY A 272 8.63 -6.67 34.51
N LEU A 273 7.44 -6.81 33.94
CA LEU A 273 6.58 -5.68 33.56
C LEU A 273 5.52 -5.42 34.62
N ARG A 274 5.11 -4.15 34.74
CA ARG A 274 3.99 -3.72 35.54
C ARG A 274 2.94 -3.10 34.63
N GLY A 275 1.72 -3.63 34.69
CA GLY A 275 0.55 -3.01 34.06
C GLY A 275 0.09 -1.80 34.86
N VAL A 276 -0.22 -0.72 34.18
CA VAL A 276 -0.88 0.46 34.75
C VAL A 276 -2.15 0.69 33.94
N ASP A 277 -3.30 0.48 34.58
CA ASP A 277 -4.59 0.79 33.99
C ASP A 277 -4.88 2.29 34.04
N GLY A 278 -5.63 2.77 33.06
CA GLY A 278 -6.09 4.14 32.96
C GLY A 278 -7.26 4.27 32.00
N GLU A 279 -7.75 5.50 31.85
CA GLU A 279 -8.90 5.78 30.98
C GLU A 279 -8.57 5.59 29.49
N GLY A 280 -7.29 5.67 29.11
CA GLY A 280 -6.84 5.69 27.73
C GLY A 280 -7.13 6.98 27.00
N ILE A 281 -6.38 7.23 25.93
CA ILE A 281 -6.48 8.46 25.14
C ILE A 281 -7.40 8.15 23.95
N PRO A 282 -8.50 8.91 23.74
CA PRO A 282 -9.30 8.77 22.55
C PRO A 282 -8.50 9.26 21.34
N GLN A 283 -8.56 8.50 20.26
CA GLN A 283 -7.86 8.75 19.00
C GLN A 283 -8.78 8.40 17.84
N CYS A 284 -8.59 9.02 16.71
CA CYS A 284 -9.16 8.59 15.44
C CYS A 284 -8.06 8.44 14.39
N VAL A 285 -8.24 7.50 13.47
CA VAL A 285 -7.31 7.31 12.37
C VAL A 285 -8.06 6.89 11.11
N LYS A 286 -7.74 7.55 9.99
CA LYS A 286 -8.21 7.15 8.67
C LYS A 286 -7.22 6.19 8.04
N ALA A 287 -7.72 5.16 7.39
CA ALA A 287 -6.92 4.25 6.60
C ALA A 287 -7.58 4.00 5.25
N VAL A 288 -6.76 3.88 4.21
CA VAL A 288 -7.22 3.51 2.87
C VAL A 288 -6.36 2.38 2.32
N GLY A 289 -6.94 1.54 1.48
CA GLY A 289 -6.25 0.36 0.99
C GLY A 289 -7.08 -0.44 0.01
N PHE A 290 -6.74 -1.71 -0.09
CA PHE A 290 -7.45 -2.67 -0.94
C PHE A 290 -7.68 -3.98 -0.20
N VAL A 291 -8.83 -4.59 -0.48
CA VAL A 291 -9.11 -6.00 -0.19
C VAL A 291 -9.09 -6.78 -1.50
N ASN A 292 -8.35 -7.88 -1.59
CA ASN A 292 -8.52 -8.77 -2.73
C ASN A 292 -9.75 -9.66 -2.53
N ILE A 293 -10.44 -9.98 -3.61
CA ILE A 293 -11.48 -11.02 -3.64
C ILE A 293 -10.90 -12.17 -4.43
N LYS A 294 -10.28 -13.12 -3.73
CA LYS A 294 -9.50 -14.21 -4.35
C LYS A 294 -10.31 -14.98 -5.39
N LYS A 295 -11.59 -15.23 -5.09
CA LYS A 295 -12.48 -16.00 -5.96
C LYS A 295 -12.85 -15.27 -7.26
N ALA A 296 -12.94 -13.94 -7.20
CA ALA A 296 -13.22 -13.10 -8.36
C ALA A 296 -11.94 -12.64 -9.09
N GLY A 297 -10.76 -12.88 -8.52
CA GLY A 297 -9.47 -12.50 -9.12
C GLY A 297 -9.26 -10.99 -9.21
N ASN A 298 -9.93 -10.20 -8.37
CA ASN A 298 -9.87 -8.74 -8.39
C ASN A 298 -9.61 -8.14 -7.00
N ALA A 299 -9.46 -6.82 -6.94
CA ALA A 299 -9.30 -6.06 -5.71
C ALA A 299 -10.30 -4.91 -5.63
N VAL A 300 -10.80 -4.65 -4.42
CA VAL A 300 -11.77 -3.60 -4.13
C VAL A 300 -11.12 -2.59 -3.19
N PRO A 301 -11.18 -1.29 -3.51
CA PRO A 301 -10.69 -0.26 -2.59
C PRO A 301 -11.50 -0.26 -1.30
N VAL A 302 -10.82 -0.03 -0.18
CA VAL A 302 -11.42 0.13 1.14
C VAL A 302 -10.96 1.44 1.75
N ALA A 303 -11.89 2.14 2.40
CA ALA A 303 -11.62 3.30 3.20
C ALA A 303 -12.30 3.12 4.55
N VAL A 304 -11.55 3.34 5.63
CA VAL A 304 -12.05 3.15 7.00
C VAL A 304 -11.61 4.29 7.90
N GLU A 305 -12.43 4.57 8.89
CA GLU A 305 -12.10 5.38 10.06
C GLU A 305 -12.14 4.47 11.28
N ASN A 306 -11.07 4.45 12.07
CA ASN A 306 -11.03 3.74 13.33
C ASN A 306 -11.09 4.75 14.47
N LEU A 307 -12.08 4.59 15.33
CA LEU A 307 -12.15 5.25 16.62
C LEU A 307 -11.44 4.36 17.63
N ILE A 308 -10.39 4.84 18.25
CA ILE A 308 -9.48 4.08 19.11
C ILE A 308 -9.48 4.71 20.50
N ARG A 309 -9.35 3.91 21.53
CA ARG A 309 -8.94 4.39 22.86
C ARG A 309 -7.77 3.56 23.37
N ALA A 310 -6.61 4.20 23.49
CA ALA A 310 -5.36 3.55 23.90
C ALA A 310 -4.35 4.56 24.48
N PRO A 311 -3.45 4.15 25.40
CA PRO A 311 -3.48 2.88 26.12
C PRO A 311 -4.47 2.90 27.28
N THR A 312 -5.36 1.91 27.38
CA THR A 312 -6.19 1.67 28.58
C THR A 312 -5.44 0.86 29.63
N THR A 313 -4.45 0.07 29.19
CA THR A 313 -3.44 -0.53 30.06
C THR A 313 -2.06 -0.34 29.41
N ASP A 314 -1.11 0.22 30.17
CA ASP A 314 0.28 0.41 29.75
C ASP A 314 1.19 -0.51 30.58
N TYR A 315 1.68 -1.57 29.95
CA TYR A 315 2.68 -2.46 30.50
C TYR A 315 4.06 -1.91 30.21
N LYS A 316 4.75 -1.49 31.26
CA LYS A 316 6.10 -0.93 31.20
C LYS A 316 7.02 -1.65 32.19
N PRO A 317 8.34 -1.48 32.07
CA PRO A 317 9.30 -2.12 32.97
C PRO A 317 9.00 -1.74 34.42
N ALA A 318 8.83 -2.73 35.30
CA ALA A 318 8.54 -2.51 36.72
C ALA A 318 9.72 -1.84 37.46
N SER A 319 10.91 -1.90 36.86
CA SER A 319 12.15 -1.28 37.31
C SER A 319 12.86 -0.67 36.11
N VAL A 320 13.69 0.35 36.34
CA VAL A 320 14.58 0.93 35.32
C VAL A 320 15.58 -0.09 34.74
N PHE A 321 15.76 -1.22 35.42
CA PHE A 321 16.56 -2.36 34.96
C PHE A 321 15.73 -3.48 34.30
N GLY A 322 14.42 -3.31 34.19
CA GLY A 322 13.54 -4.28 33.53
C GLY A 322 13.78 -4.40 32.02
N PRO A 323 13.01 -5.24 31.32
CA PRO A 323 13.20 -5.45 29.88
C PRO A 323 13.00 -4.15 29.08
N ASN A 324 13.67 -3.99 27.93
CA ASN A 324 13.38 -2.90 27.01
C ASN A 324 12.12 -3.22 26.19
N TYR A 325 10.98 -3.18 26.86
CA TYR A 325 9.70 -3.61 26.34
C TYR A 325 8.59 -2.74 26.89
N ARG A 326 7.70 -2.29 26.02
CA ARG A 326 6.46 -1.61 26.37
C ARG A 326 5.33 -2.24 25.59
N GLU A 327 4.21 -2.47 26.26
CA GLU A 327 3.02 -3.00 25.63
C GLU A 327 1.80 -2.19 26.02
N LEU A 328 1.04 -1.78 25.02
CA LEU A 328 -0.13 -0.94 25.15
C LEU A 328 -1.35 -1.75 24.76
N TRP A 329 -2.36 -1.75 25.62
CA TRP A 329 -3.67 -2.30 25.33
C TRP A 329 -4.65 -1.18 25.05
N GLY A 330 -5.60 -1.44 24.17
CA GLY A 330 -6.70 -0.55 23.92
C GLY A 330 -7.82 -1.27 23.19
N TYR A 331 -8.83 -0.51 22.83
CA TYR A 331 -9.95 -1.01 22.05
C TYR A 331 -10.34 -0.02 20.97
N PHE A 332 -11.06 -0.51 19.97
CA PHE A 332 -11.44 0.30 18.83
C PHE A 332 -12.80 -0.08 18.24
N ILE A 333 -13.35 0.85 17.48
CA ILE A 333 -14.46 0.63 16.56
C ILE A 333 -14.04 1.07 15.18
N ASN A 334 -14.24 0.17 14.23
CA ASN A 334 -14.07 0.44 12.82
C ASN A 334 -15.39 0.93 12.20
N ARG A 335 -15.28 1.99 11.41
CA ARG A 335 -16.31 2.49 10.49
C ARG A 335 -15.76 2.40 9.08
N SER A 336 -16.47 1.73 8.19
CA SER A 336 -16.08 1.70 6.78
C SER A 336 -16.87 2.75 6.01
N TYR A 337 -16.20 3.42 5.08
CA TYR A 337 -16.88 4.28 4.11
C TYR A 337 -17.38 3.40 2.96
N PRO A 338 -18.67 3.47 2.60
CA PRO A 338 -19.22 2.72 1.48
C PRO A 338 -18.42 3.05 0.22
N THR A 339 -17.65 2.06 -0.26
CA THR A 339 -16.79 2.24 -1.44
C THR A 339 -17.30 1.30 -2.53
N PRO A 340 -17.71 1.83 -3.70
CA PRO A 340 -18.17 0.99 -4.78
C PRO A 340 -17.03 0.14 -5.33
N GLY A 341 -17.30 -1.15 -5.48
CA GLY A 341 -16.39 -2.14 -6.06
C GLY A 341 -17.05 -2.94 -7.17
N THR A 342 -16.23 -3.50 -8.05
CA THR A 342 -16.67 -4.59 -8.94
C THR A 342 -16.40 -5.88 -8.18
N VAL A 343 -17.39 -6.73 -7.97
CA VAL A 343 -17.24 -7.93 -7.12
C VAL A 343 -17.64 -9.23 -7.84
N LEU A 344 -18.09 -9.09 -9.07
CA LEU A 344 -18.71 -10.13 -9.87
C LEU A 344 -18.28 -9.87 -11.32
N GLY A 345 -17.70 -10.88 -11.94
CA GLY A 345 -17.12 -10.78 -13.27
C GLY A 345 -17.23 -12.13 -13.95
N PHE A 346 -18.44 -12.62 -14.17
CA PHE A 346 -18.63 -13.80 -15.03
C PHE A 346 -18.26 -13.54 -16.51
N GLY A 347 -17.56 -12.44 -16.83
CA GLY A 347 -17.00 -12.14 -18.14
C GLY A 347 -17.99 -11.58 -19.16
N PHE A 348 -19.29 -11.70 -18.92
CA PHE A 348 -20.37 -11.29 -19.84
C PHE A 348 -21.29 -10.17 -19.31
N MET A 349 -21.27 -9.81 -18.02
CA MET A 349 -22.07 -8.73 -17.44
C MET A 349 -21.28 -7.94 -16.40
N PRO A 350 -21.01 -6.63 -16.56
CA PRO A 350 -20.47 -5.81 -15.50
C PRO A 350 -21.46 -5.71 -14.34
N THR A 351 -20.96 -5.99 -13.14
CA THR A 351 -21.73 -5.84 -11.92
C THR A 351 -20.97 -4.99 -10.91
N ARG A 352 -21.63 -3.96 -10.40
CA ARG A 352 -21.11 -3.10 -9.35
C ARG A 352 -21.85 -3.43 -8.06
N ALA A 353 -21.14 -3.42 -6.94
CA ALA A 353 -21.74 -3.52 -5.62
C ALA A 353 -21.02 -2.60 -4.65
N VAL A 354 -21.74 -2.08 -3.68
CA VAL A 354 -21.15 -1.38 -2.54
C VAL A 354 -21.12 -2.34 -1.37
N ALA A 355 -19.94 -2.50 -0.76
CA ALA A 355 -19.77 -3.30 0.44
C ALA A 355 -19.46 -2.39 1.62
N GLU A 356 -20.11 -2.67 2.74
CA GLU A 356 -19.87 -2.01 4.01
C GLU A 356 -19.46 -3.07 5.05
N THR A 357 -18.37 -2.81 5.76
CA THR A 357 -17.97 -3.60 6.93
C THR A 357 -18.60 -3.00 8.17
N ILE A 358 -19.38 -3.80 8.87
CA ILE A 358 -20.04 -3.44 10.13
C ILE A 358 -19.36 -4.20 11.25
N GLN A 359 -18.71 -3.48 12.15
CA GLN A 359 -18.18 -4.07 13.37
C GLN A 359 -19.32 -4.47 14.30
N ILE A 360 -19.21 -5.66 14.88
CA ILE A 360 -20.22 -6.23 15.78
C ILE A 360 -19.56 -6.79 17.03
N GLY A 361 -20.34 -6.94 18.10
CA GLY A 361 -19.90 -7.68 19.27
C GLY A 361 -19.71 -9.17 18.98
N ALA A 362 -19.02 -9.85 19.90
CA ALA A 362 -18.92 -11.31 19.86
C ALA A 362 -20.32 -11.95 19.90
N SER A 363 -20.54 -12.98 19.09
CA SER A 363 -21.88 -13.55 18.90
C SER A 363 -22.43 -14.16 20.19
N GLY A 364 -23.65 -13.77 20.57
CA GLY A 364 -24.43 -14.41 21.62
C GLY A 364 -24.06 -14.05 23.07
N LYS A 365 -23.35 -12.93 23.30
CA LYS A 365 -23.00 -12.44 24.64
C LYS A 365 -23.37 -10.97 24.78
N ASP A 366 -23.94 -10.60 25.93
CA ASP A 366 -23.96 -9.21 26.39
C ASP A 366 -22.51 -8.81 26.67
N GLY A 367 -21.92 -8.00 25.80
CA GLY A 367 -20.52 -7.61 25.90
C GLY A 367 -20.18 -6.45 24.97
N PRO A 368 -18.96 -5.89 25.08
CA PRO A 368 -18.56 -4.76 24.26
C PRO A 368 -18.65 -5.07 22.76
N ILE A 369 -19.02 -4.07 21.96
CA ILE A 369 -19.02 -4.14 20.48
C ILE A 369 -17.64 -3.85 19.88
N THR A 370 -16.69 -3.52 20.73
CA THR A 370 -15.33 -3.10 20.39
C THR A 370 -14.44 -4.28 19.99
N GLY A 371 -13.45 -3.99 19.15
CA GLY A 371 -12.30 -4.85 18.91
C GLY A 371 -11.18 -4.55 19.91
N ASN A 372 -10.24 -5.48 20.03
CA ASN A 372 -9.06 -5.35 20.88
C ASN A 372 -7.85 -4.90 20.07
N LEU A 373 -7.06 -3.99 20.64
CA LEU A 373 -5.83 -3.46 20.07
C LEU A 373 -4.67 -3.74 21.04
N ARG A 374 -3.58 -4.30 20.51
CA ARG A 374 -2.32 -4.49 21.23
C ARG A 374 -1.18 -3.85 20.44
N ILE A 375 -0.35 -3.07 21.10
CA ILE A 375 0.88 -2.53 20.52
C ILE A 375 2.03 -3.03 21.37
N ARG A 376 3.04 -3.65 20.75
CA ARG A 376 4.28 -4.06 21.40
C ARG A 376 5.41 -3.24 20.79
N ALA A 377 6.15 -2.53 21.61
CA ALA A 377 7.21 -1.64 21.17
C ALA A 377 8.40 -1.67 22.12
N LEU A 378 9.52 -1.14 21.66
CA LEU A 378 10.64 -0.85 22.57
C LEU A 378 10.23 0.25 23.54
N ASN A 379 10.46 0.05 24.83
CA ASN A 379 10.22 1.09 25.83
C ASN A 379 11.13 2.32 25.62
N ASN A 380 12.36 2.08 25.18
CA ASN A 380 13.31 3.11 24.79
C ASN A 380 14.07 2.67 23.54
N GLN A 381 13.92 3.41 22.44
CA GLN A 381 14.58 3.13 21.17
C GLN A 381 16.12 3.30 21.22
N ARG A 382 16.65 3.92 22.28
CA ARG A 382 18.10 4.02 22.51
C ARG A 382 18.66 2.84 23.28
N TYR A 383 17.82 1.99 23.86
CA TYR A 383 18.29 0.81 24.58
C TYR A 383 18.35 -0.40 23.67
N ALA A 384 19.30 -1.30 23.91
CA ALA A 384 19.39 -2.54 23.16
C ALA A 384 18.10 -3.37 23.31
N ALA A 385 17.62 -3.92 22.20
CA ALA A 385 16.59 -4.94 22.22
C ALA A 385 17.10 -6.18 22.95
N ASN A 386 16.46 -6.53 24.07
CA ASN A 386 16.81 -7.71 24.86
C ASN A 386 15.72 -8.79 24.86
N VAL A 387 14.45 -8.42 24.61
CA VAL A 387 13.32 -9.35 24.56
C VAL A 387 12.47 -9.16 23.30
N LEU A 388 12.22 -7.92 22.89
CA LEU A 388 11.42 -7.60 21.71
C LEU A 388 12.34 -7.44 20.50
N LYS A 389 12.20 -8.33 19.51
CA LYS A 389 12.93 -8.20 18.24
C LYS A 389 12.30 -7.16 17.34
N ASP A 390 10.98 -7.18 17.25
CA ASP A 390 10.19 -6.36 16.33
C ASP A 390 9.07 -5.65 17.08
N SER A 391 8.92 -4.35 16.81
CA SER A 391 7.74 -3.61 17.25
C SER A 391 6.58 -3.92 16.30
N GLU A 392 5.40 -4.12 16.85
CA GLU A 392 4.20 -4.50 16.11
C GLU A 392 2.94 -3.91 16.72
N LEU A 393 1.91 -3.78 15.90
CA LEU A 393 0.55 -3.49 16.31
C LEU A 393 -0.34 -4.63 15.81
N ARG A 394 -1.24 -5.11 16.67
CA ARG A 394 -2.24 -6.12 16.34
C ARG A 394 -3.61 -5.63 16.72
N ALA A 395 -4.58 -5.86 15.86
CA ALA A 395 -5.97 -5.51 16.07
C ALA A 395 -6.86 -6.71 15.73
N ARG A 396 -7.84 -7.01 16.59
CA ARG A 396 -8.86 -8.03 16.31
C ARG A 396 -10.26 -7.51 16.57
N SER A 397 -11.20 -7.81 15.68
CA SER A 397 -12.62 -7.50 15.86
C SER A 397 -13.51 -8.53 15.16
N TYR A 398 -14.77 -8.62 15.57
CA TYR A 398 -15.78 -9.31 14.78
C TYR A 398 -16.44 -8.33 13.82
N VAL A 399 -16.61 -8.76 12.58
CA VAL A 399 -17.24 -7.95 11.53
C VAL A 399 -18.27 -8.76 10.76
N ARG A 400 -19.22 -8.05 10.14
CA ARG A 400 -20.06 -8.55 9.06
C ARG A 400 -19.84 -7.69 7.83
N ILE A 401 -19.96 -8.30 6.66
CA ILE A 401 -19.97 -7.56 5.40
C ILE A 401 -21.43 -7.44 4.98
N LYS A 402 -21.91 -6.21 4.84
CA LYS A 402 -23.20 -5.87 4.24
C LYS A 402 -22.97 -5.55 2.77
N ALA A 403 -23.74 -6.16 1.89
CA ALA A 403 -23.77 -5.79 0.48
C ALA A 403 -25.00 -4.91 0.21
N GLY A 404 -24.79 -3.82 -0.52
CA GLY A 404 -25.83 -2.88 -0.92
C GLY A 404 -25.54 -2.28 -2.29
N GLU A 405 -26.48 -1.50 -2.83
CA GLU A 405 -26.34 -0.77 -4.09
C GLU A 405 -25.71 -1.63 -5.21
N VAL A 406 -26.36 -2.75 -5.53
CA VAL A 406 -25.92 -3.62 -6.62
C VAL A 406 -26.50 -3.13 -7.93
N GLU A 407 -25.66 -3.11 -8.97
CA GLU A 407 -26.08 -2.88 -10.35
C GLU A 407 -25.59 -4.02 -11.22
N VAL A 408 -26.44 -4.50 -12.12
CA VAL A 408 -26.07 -5.47 -13.16
C VAL A 408 -26.34 -4.82 -14.51
N ASN A 409 -25.30 -4.60 -15.31
CA ASN A 409 -25.38 -3.80 -16.54
C ASN A 409 -25.98 -2.40 -16.31
N GLY A 410 -25.68 -1.80 -15.16
CA GLY A 410 -26.24 -0.49 -14.77
C GLY A 410 -27.73 -0.53 -14.36
N LEU A 411 -28.37 -1.69 -14.32
CA LEU A 411 -29.71 -1.84 -13.74
C LEU A 411 -29.57 -2.13 -12.23
N PRO A 412 -30.11 -1.27 -11.35
CA PRO A 412 -30.08 -1.51 -9.91
C PRO A 412 -30.85 -2.78 -9.54
N ILE A 413 -30.25 -3.60 -8.70
CA ILE A 413 -30.85 -4.78 -8.08
C ILE A 413 -31.01 -4.51 -6.59
N ASP A 414 -32.23 -4.64 -6.10
CA ASP A 414 -32.51 -4.56 -4.68
C ASP A 414 -32.14 -5.86 -3.96
N LEU A 415 -31.12 -5.79 -3.10
CA LEU A 415 -30.67 -6.89 -2.26
C LEU A 415 -31.45 -6.99 -0.94
N GLY A 416 -32.27 -6.00 -0.60
CA GLY A 416 -32.89 -5.86 0.71
C GLY A 416 -31.90 -5.52 1.83
N ASP A 417 -32.44 -5.00 2.95
CA ASP A 417 -31.63 -4.48 4.07
C ASP A 417 -30.88 -5.55 4.86
N LYS A 418 -31.23 -6.83 4.65
CA LYS A 418 -30.70 -7.97 5.41
C LYS A 418 -29.56 -8.70 4.70
N CYS A 419 -29.14 -8.24 3.52
CA CYS A 419 -28.09 -8.90 2.76
C CYS A 419 -26.71 -8.76 3.42
N MET A 420 -26.34 -9.76 4.23
CA MET A 420 -25.12 -9.72 5.03
C MET A 420 -24.48 -11.10 5.17
N THR A 421 -23.18 -11.11 5.45
CA THR A 421 -22.47 -12.32 5.87
C THR A 421 -22.77 -12.68 7.32
N SER A 422 -22.50 -13.93 7.69
CA SER A 422 -22.33 -14.26 9.11
C SER A 422 -21.14 -13.48 9.72
N PRO A 423 -21.09 -13.33 11.06
CA PRO A 423 -19.90 -12.82 11.75
C PRO A 423 -18.62 -13.54 11.31
N THR A 424 -17.54 -12.78 11.15
CA THR A 424 -16.19 -13.31 10.93
C THR A 424 -15.19 -12.56 11.78
N LEU A 425 -14.11 -13.25 12.16
CA LEU A 425 -13.01 -12.66 12.90
C LEU A 425 -12.08 -11.95 11.93
N PHE A 426 -11.86 -10.66 12.16
CA PHE A 426 -10.88 -9.85 11.48
C PHE A 426 -9.63 -9.74 12.35
N THR A 427 -8.45 -10.08 11.80
CA THR A 427 -7.16 -9.95 12.48
C THR A 427 -6.21 -9.15 11.59
N GLY A 428 -5.85 -7.95 12.04
CA GLY A 428 -4.90 -7.09 11.35
C GLY A 428 -3.60 -6.96 12.14
N ASP A 429 -2.49 -7.01 11.43
CA ASP A 429 -1.14 -6.86 11.97
C ASP A 429 -0.41 -5.74 11.23
N ALA A 430 0.40 -4.98 11.94
CA ALA A 430 1.28 -3.96 11.39
C ALA A 430 2.68 -4.10 11.97
N PHE A 431 3.67 -4.12 11.08
CA PHE A 431 5.07 -4.12 11.47
C PHE A 431 5.55 -2.70 11.69
N LEU A 432 5.92 -2.37 12.93
CA LEU A 432 6.40 -1.05 13.33
C LEU A 432 7.93 -0.95 13.37
N GLY A 433 8.64 -1.99 12.91
CA GLY A 433 10.11 -1.92 12.79
C GLY A 433 10.90 -2.37 14.00
N ASN A 434 12.22 -2.32 13.85
CA ASN A 434 13.22 -2.64 14.86
C ASN A 434 14.45 -1.73 14.70
N HIS A 435 15.47 -1.87 15.56
CA HIS A 435 16.66 -1.01 15.44
C HIS A 435 17.34 -1.06 14.06
N ARG A 436 17.27 -2.19 13.35
CA ARG A 436 17.91 -2.35 12.03
C ARG A 436 17.09 -1.73 10.91
N THR A 437 15.78 -1.90 10.91
CA THR A 437 14.89 -1.33 9.89
C THR A 437 14.52 0.12 10.18
N GLY A 438 14.80 0.62 11.39
CA GLY A 438 14.17 1.80 11.96
C GLY A 438 12.87 1.44 12.66
N VAL A 439 12.54 2.15 13.75
CA VAL A 439 11.31 1.95 14.53
C VAL A 439 10.34 3.09 14.23
N ALA A 440 9.14 2.72 13.77
CA ALA A 440 8.02 3.59 13.54
C ALA A 440 7.25 3.83 14.85
N SER A 441 6.77 5.05 15.05
CA SER A 441 5.78 5.30 16.08
C SER A 441 4.40 4.91 15.55
N TYR A 442 3.63 4.17 16.34
CA TYR A 442 2.31 3.69 15.91
C TYR A 442 1.32 4.83 15.63
N ASP A 443 1.48 5.97 16.31
CA ASP A 443 0.61 7.15 16.19
C ASP A 443 0.92 7.99 14.95
N PHE A 444 1.99 7.67 14.22
CA PHE A 444 2.26 8.34 12.96
C PHE A 444 1.58 7.65 11.77
N GLY A 445 0.96 6.48 11.92
CA GLY A 445 0.43 5.71 10.80
C GLY A 445 1.33 4.56 10.35
N GLN A 446 0.70 3.55 9.74
CA GLN A 446 1.33 2.26 9.45
C GLN A 446 0.56 1.48 8.39
N THR A 447 1.24 0.56 7.72
CA THR A 447 0.57 -0.45 6.89
C THR A 447 -0.04 -1.52 7.77
N LEU A 448 -1.36 -1.64 7.74
CA LEU A 448 -2.11 -2.71 8.34
C LEU A 448 -2.37 -3.80 7.29
N ILE A 449 -1.98 -5.03 7.62
CA ILE A 449 -2.19 -6.20 6.79
C ILE A 449 -3.11 -7.17 7.52
N VAL A 450 -4.16 -7.60 6.85
CA VAL A 450 -5.06 -8.67 7.32
C VAL A 450 -4.81 -9.84 6.40
N GLN A 451 -4.26 -10.93 6.92
CA GLN A 451 -3.99 -12.12 6.12
C GLN A 451 -5.11 -13.13 6.28
N ASP A 452 -5.31 -13.95 5.25
CA ASP A 452 -6.25 -15.08 5.25
C ASP A 452 -7.69 -14.73 5.71
N LEU A 453 -8.16 -13.53 5.37
CA LEU A 453 -9.52 -13.08 5.62
C LEU A 453 -10.51 -14.07 4.96
N LYS A 454 -11.26 -14.76 5.81
CA LYS A 454 -12.38 -15.59 5.39
C LYS A 454 -13.64 -14.74 5.32
N ILE A 455 -14.14 -14.54 4.10
CA ILE A 455 -15.45 -13.93 3.86
C ILE A 455 -16.51 -15.03 3.97
N PRO A 456 -17.41 -15.01 4.97
CA PRO A 456 -18.43 -16.04 5.11
C PRO A 456 -19.50 -15.95 4.02
N ALA A 457 -20.38 -16.94 3.97
CA ALA A 457 -21.54 -16.93 3.09
C ALA A 457 -22.46 -15.75 3.41
N PHE A 458 -23.03 -15.17 2.36
CA PHE A 458 -24.10 -14.18 2.43
C PHE A 458 -25.43 -14.88 2.73
N SER A 459 -26.34 -14.13 3.35
CA SER A 459 -27.70 -14.54 3.65
C SER A 459 -28.65 -13.35 3.61
N GLY A 460 -29.94 -13.61 3.34
CA GLY A 460 -30.96 -12.56 3.34
C GLY A 460 -30.85 -11.59 2.17
N CYS A 461 -30.27 -12.04 1.05
CA CYS A 461 -30.06 -11.22 -0.13
C CYS A 461 -31.15 -11.42 -1.17
N GLY A 462 -31.69 -10.32 -1.67
CA GLY A 462 -32.75 -10.24 -2.67
C GLY A 462 -34.15 -10.07 -2.06
N VAL A 463 -35.02 -9.38 -2.80
CA VAL A 463 -36.40 -9.10 -2.37
C VAL A 463 -37.40 -10.08 -3.00
N THR A 464 -37.26 -10.33 -4.30
CA THR A 464 -38.15 -11.22 -5.07
C THR A 464 -37.60 -12.64 -5.22
N GLU A 465 -36.28 -12.78 -5.20
CA GLU A 465 -35.56 -14.05 -5.33
C GLU A 465 -34.38 -14.11 -4.35
N ASP A 466 -33.92 -15.30 -4.01
CA ASP A 466 -32.77 -15.47 -3.11
C ASP A 466 -31.45 -15.35 -3.91
N LEU A 467 -30.78 -14.22 -3.74
CA LEU A 467 -29.48 -13.89 -4.35
C LEU A 467 -28.30 -14.30 -3.46
N SER A 468 -28.55 -14.85 -2.27
CA SER A 468 -27.51 -15.25 -1.32
C SER A 468 -26.52 -16.27 -1.90
N PRO A 469 -26.96 -17.32 -2.65
CA PRO A 469 -26.05 -18.26 -3.28
C PRO A 469 -25.15 -17.61 -4.33
N LEU A 470 -25.65 -16.62 -5.08
CA LEU A 470 -24.88 -15.91 -6.11
C LEU A 470 -23.75 -15.08 -5.51
N LEU A 471 -24.06 -14.26 -4.50
CA LEU A 471 -23.06 -13.46 -3.80
C LEU A 471 -22.03 -14.35 -3.08
N THR A 472 -22.51 -15.42 -2.42
CA THR A 472 -21.64 -16.42 -1.78
C THR A 472 -20.73 -17.10 -2.80
N ALA A 473 -21.26 -17.45 -3.96
CA ALA A 473 -20.50 -18.07 -5.03
C ALA A 473 -19.43 -17.15 -5.62
N SER A 474 -19.48 -15.85 -5.37
CA SER A 474 -18.61 -14.88 -6.04
C SER A 474 -17.54 -14.31 -5.13
N VAL A 475 -17.90 -14.05 -3.87
CA VAL A 475 -17.05 -13.29 -2.94
C VAL A 475 -16.58 -14.14 -1.76
N SER A 476 -17.41 -15.06 -1.30
CA SER A 476 -17.15 -15.84 -0.09
C SER A 476 -16.05 -16.88 -0.29
N GLY A 477 -15.20 -17.04 0.72
CA GLY A 477 -14.04 -17.93 0.69
C GLY A 477 -12.90 -17.45 1.59
N SER A 478 -11.86 -18.27 1.71
CA SER A 478 -10.60 -17.93 2.37
C SER A 478 -9.55 -17.42 1.37
N GLY A 479 -8.42 -16.93 1.90
CA GLY A 479 -7.30 -16.44 1.10
C GLY A 479 -7.52 -15.03 0.54
N ASN A 480 -8.50 -14.30 1.07
CA ASN A 480 -8.55 -12.85 0.91
C ASN A 480 -7.56 -12.23 1.91
N TYR A 481 -7.15 -11.00 1.65
CA TYR A 481 -6.27 -10.20 2.47
C TYR A 481 -6.64 -8.73 2.27
N VAL A 482 -6.38 -7.95 3.31
CA VAL A 482 -6.48 -6.49 3.25
C VAL A 482 -5.07 -5.92 3.39
N ASN A 483 -4.77 -4.92 2.58
CA ASN A 483 -3.58 -4.10 2.75
C ASN A 483 -4.03 -2.64 2.76
N ALA A 484 -3.91 -1.98 3.91
CA ALA A 484 -4.35 -0.61 4.11
C ALA A 484 -3.29 0.22 4.82
N GLU A 485 -3.03 1.42 4.31
CA GLU A 485 -2.17 2.40 4.99
C GLU A 485 -3.02 3.26 5.91
N ALA A 486 -2.64 3.35 7.17
CA ALA A 486 -3.24 4.22 8.17
C ALA A 486 -2.46 5.55 8.28
N GLY A 487 -3.18 6.66 8.47
CA GLY A 487 -2.60 7.98 8.67
C GLY A 487 -2.19 8.27 10.11
N LEU A 488 -1.89 9.53 10.39
CA LEU A 488 -1.60 10.00 11.75
C LEU A 488 -2.81 9.75 12.66
N TRP A 489 -2.55 9.36 13.91
CA TRP A 489 -3.58 9.20 14.92
C TRP A 489 -3.88 10.58 15.49
N CYS A 490 -5.06 11.09 15.16
CA CYS A 490 -5.56 12.38 15.62
C CYS A 490 -6.18 12.24 17.00
N ASN A 491 -5.78 13.12 17.92
CA ASN A 491 -6.37 13.26 19.23
C ASN A 491 -7.50 14.31 19.17
N PRO A 492 -8.80 13.91 19.13
CA PRO A 492 -9.90 14.87 19.03
C PRO A 492 -10.03 15.78 20.27
N VAL A 493 -9.45 15.40 21.42
CA VAL A 493 -9.52 16.20 22.65
C VAL A 493 -8.48 17.31 22.68
N THR A 494 -7.24 17.01 22.24
CA THR A 494 -6.14 17.99 22.26
C THR A 494 -5.89 18.67 20.92
N GLY A 495 -6.48 18.16 19.83
CA GLY A 495 -6.20 18.58 18.45
C GLY A 495 -4.85 18.09 17.92
N GLN A 496 -4.09 17.31 18.70
CA GLN A 496 -2.78 16.80 18.29
C GLN A 496 -2.94 15.88 17.06
N ASN A 497 -2.09 16.07 16.05
CA ASN A 497 -2.07 15.33 14.78
C ASN A 497 -3.38 15.39 13.97
N CYS A 498 -4.25 16.35 14.25
CA CYS A 498 -5.49 16.57 13.51
C CYS A 498 -5.30 17.68 12.47
N VAL A 499 -6.03 17.60 11.37
CA VAL A 499 -6.21 18.69 10.41
C VAL A 499 -7.68 19.10 10.50
N ASP A 500 -7.95 20.35 10.88
CA ASP A 500 -9.32 20.87 11.06
C ASP A 500 -10.21 19.98 11.96
N GLY A 501 -9.63 19.42 13.02
CA GLY A 501 -10.35 18.56 13.98
C GLY A 501 -10.60 17.13 13.51
N VAL A 502 -10.03 16.71 12.37
CA VAL A 502 -10.21 15.36 11.82
C VAL A 502 -8.87 14.66 11.63
N ALA A 503 -8.90 13.31 11.62
CA ALA A 503 -7.73 12.54 11.22
C ALA A 503 -7.38 12.86 9.76
N PRO A 504 -6.10 13.18 9.46
CA PRO A 504 -5.65 13.35 8.08
C PRO A 504 -5.71 12.01 7.33
N PRO A 505 -5.85 12.03 6.00
CA PRO A 505 -5.69 10.83 5.19
C PRO A 505 -4.27 10.25 5.36
N PRO A 506 -4.07 8.95 5.08
CA PRO A 506 -2.74 8.35 5.13
C PRO A 506 -1.78 9.02 4.12
N GLU A 507 -0.57 9.32 4.60
CA GLU A 507 0.52 9.76 3.74
C GLU A 507 1.12 8.55 3.02
N THR A 508 0.95 8.50 1.70
CA THR A 508 1.54 7.47 0.86
C THR A 508 2.56 8.08 -0.09
N TRP A 509 3.48 7.26 -0.59
CA TRP A 509 4.59 7.74 -1.42
C TRP A 509 4.57 7.11 -2.80
N THR A 510 4.78 7.93 -3.82
CA THR A 510 5.02 7.49 -5.18
C THR A 510 6.52 7.52 -5.44
N VAL A 511 7.04 6.42 -5.98
CA VAL A 511 8.42 6.32 -6.46
C VAL A 511 8.40 6.08 -7.98
N ASN A 512 9.12 6.92 -8.72
CA ASN A 512 9.26 6.81 -10.17
C ASN A 512 10.66 7.29 -10.60
N PRO A 513 11.41 6.55 -11.43
CA PRO A 513 11.03 5.31 -12.12
C PRO A 513 11.22 4.04 -11.31
N GLY A 514 11.72 4.08 -10.07
CA GLY A 514 12.15 2.89 -9.34
C GLY A 514 13.37 2.22 -9.99
N GLY A 515 13.53 0.92 -9.73
CA GLY A 515 14.63 0.08 -10.19
C GLY A 515 15.84 0.02 -9.25
N GLU A 516 16.93 -0.59 -9.72
CA GLU A 516 18.22 -0.56 -9.02
C GLU A 516 18.81 0.84 -9.10
N ILE A 517 19.09 1.41 -7.93
CA ILE A 517 19.70 2.73 -7.78
C ILE A 517 21.02 2.58 -7.06
N VAL A 518 22.04 3.25 -7.58
CA VAL A 518 23.37 3.30 -6.95
C VAL A 518 23.63 4.73 -6.53
N ALA A 519 23.13 5.12 -5.36
CA ALA A 519 23.31 6.45 -4.82
C ALA A 519 24.78 6.68 -4.42
N THR A 520 25.51 7.52 -5.15
CA THR A 520 26.94 7.77 -4.94
C THR A 520 27.21 9.16 -4.43
N THR A 521 28.21 9.33 -3.55
CA THR A 521 28.71 10.65 -3.17
C THR A 521 29.11 11.47 -4.40
N LYS A 522 28.69 12.74 -4.45
CA LYS A 522 28.98 13.66 -5.55
C LYS A 522 30.50 13.78 -5.75
N PRO A 523 31.01 13.79 -7.00
CA PRO A 523 32.45 13.93 -7.25
C PRO A 523 33.04 15.15 -6.53
N GLY A 524 34.14 14.93 -5.80
CA GLY A 524 34.81 15.95 -5.00
C GLY A 524 34.16 16.28 -3.66
N LYS A 525 33.01 15.68 -3.32
CA LYS A 525 32.34 15.79 -2.02
C LYS A 525 32.40 14.46 -1.28
N PRO A 526 33.43 14.24 -0.44
CA PRO A 526 33.57 12.99 0.29
C PRO A 526 32.49 12.86 1.36
N PHE A 527 32.25 11.62 1.79
CA PHE A 527 31.50 11.39 3.02
C PHE A 527 32.42 11.60 4.22
N VAL A 528 31.95 12.37 5.20
CA VAL A 528 32.71 12.74 6.39
C VAL A 528 31.87 12.52 7.64
N LEU A 529 32.42 11.81 8.61
CA LEU A 529 31.99 11.83 10.00
C LEU A 529 33.06 12.55 10.80
N GLU A 530 32.69 13.65 11.44
CA GLU A 530 33.63 14.45 12.20
C GLU A 530 33.22 14.62 13.65
N ARG A 531 34.23 14.73 14.49
CA ARG A 531 34.06 15.15 15.88
C ARG A 531 35.05 16.26 16.19
N LYS A 532 34.52 17.34 16.75
CA LYS A 532 35.28 18.53 17.16
C LYS A 532 35.17 18.70 18.68
N ILE A 533 36.30 18.73 19.38
CA ILE A 533 36.38 19.08 20.81
C ILE A 533 37.41 20.20 20.96
N GLY A 534 36.94 21.42 21.17
CA GLY A 534 37.80 22.61 21.16
C GLY A 534 38.52 22.74 19.81
N THR A 535 39.85 22.72 19.84
CA THR A 535 40.69 22.78 18.63
C THR A 535 41.04 21.41 18.05
N ARG A 536 40.73 20.32 18.75
CA ARG A 536 41.03 18.96 18.29
C ARG A 536 39.91 18.45 17.38
N ARG A 537 40.31 17.84 16.28
CA ARG A 537 39.39 17.27 15.28
C ARG A 537 39.83 15.85 14.96
N ASN A 538 38.90 14.92 15.00
CA ASN A 538 39.08 13.59 14.43
C ASN A 538 38.01 13.35 13.37
N GLU A 539 38.38 12.57 12.36
CA GLU A 539 37.60 12.48 11.13
C GLU A 539 37.66 11.08 10.54
N PHE A 540 36.50 10.50 10.25
CA PHE A 540 36.39 9.38 9.32
C PHE A 540 35.93 9.93 7.98
N ARG A 541 36.72 9.72 6.94
CA ARG A 541 36.50 10.30 5.60
C ARG A 541 36.57 9.20 4.56
N CYS A 542 35.62 9.15 3.64
CA CYS A 542 35.69 8.30 2.45
C CYS A 542 35.59 9.15 1.18
N LYS A 543 36.53 8.96 0.25
CA LYS A 543 36.51 9.68 -1.05
C LYS A 543 35.23 9.40 -1.83
N SER A 544 34.77 8.15 -1.79
CA SER A 544 33.58 7.67 -2.47
C SER A 544 32.79 6.77 -1.53
N MET A 545 31.47 6.96 -1.49
CA MET A 545 30.53 5.98 -0.94
C MET A 545 29.39 5.76 -1.91
N ALA A 546 28.95 4.51 -2.01
CA ALA A 546 27.83 4.11 -2.84
C ALA A 546 26.84 3.29 -2.02
N MET A 547 25.58 3.70 -2.03
CA MET A 547 24.46 2.94 -1.48
C MET A 547 23.66 2.35 -2.63
N ARG A 548 23.47 1.02 -2.60
CA ARG A 548 22.66 0.33 -3.61
C ARG A 548 21.29 0.00 -3.02
N PHE A 549 20.23 0.46 -3.66
CA PHE A 549 18.85 0.17 -3.28
C PHE A 549 18.10 -0.41 -4.47
N ASP A 550 17.22 -1.37 -4.21
CA ASP A 550 16.21 -1.80 -5.17
C ASP A 550 14.88 -1.14 -4.76
N MET A 551 14.43 -0.16 -5.55
CA MET A 551 13.22 0.60 -5.28
C MET A 551 12.11 0.14 -6.20
N GLU A 552 10.96 -0.24 -5.66
CA GLU A 552 9.82 -0.59 -6.49
C GLU A 552 9.24 0.67 -7.15
N ALA A 553 8.93 0.60 -8.45
CA ALA A 553 8.21 1.65 -9.16
C ALA A 553 6.72 1.52 -8.86
N ARG A 554 6.23 2.19 -7.80
CA ARG A 554 4.80 2.10 -7.43
C ARG A 554 4.27 3.43 -6.93
N HIS A 555 2.97 3.60 -7.16
CA HIS A 555 2.16 4.59 -6.48
C HIS A 555 1.73 4.06 -5.11
N TRP A 556 1.52 4.97 -4.17
CA TRP A 556 0.93 4.72 -2.86
C TRP A 556 1.67 3.67 -2.00
N GLN A 557 2.99 3.75 -1.96
CA GLN A 557 3.84 2.94 -1.07
C GLN A 557 3.77 3.46 0.36
N SER A 558 4.00 2.56 1.32
CA SER A 558 4.24 2.95 2.70
C SER A 558 5.52 3.78 2.78
N ARG A 559 5.51 4.76 3.69
CA ARG A 559 6.69 5.58 4.01
C ARG A 559 7.82 4.76 4.67
N TYR A 560 7.47 3.64 5.30
CA TYR A 560 8.42 2.77 5.98
C TYR A 560 8.88 1.65 5.07
N ARG A 561 10.19 1.39 5.09
CA ARG A 561 10.89 0.35 4.33
C ARG A 561 10.69 0.47 2.83
N LEU A 562 10.82 1.70 2.33
CA LEU A 562 10.72 2.04 0.90
C LEU A 562 11.67 1.20 0.04
N ALA A 563 12.88 0.93 0.55
CA ALA A 563 13.81 0.00 -0.10
C ALA A 563 14.77 -0.66 0.87
N LYS A 564 15.23 -1.85 0.49
CA LYS A 564 16.34 -2.56 1.12
C LYS A 564 17.59 -2.38 0.28
N GLY A 565 18.74 -2.26 0.94
CA GLY A 565 19.98 -1.96 0.23
C GLY A 565 21.25 -2.46 0.89
N SER A 566 22.37 -2.06 0.28
CA SER A 566 23.73 -2.29 0.74
C SER A 566 24.59 -1.04 0.58
N LEU A 567 25.78 -1.02 1.17
CA LEU A 567 26.69 0.11 1.09
C LEU A 567 28.12 -0.37 0.84
N SER A 568 28.81 0.36 -0.02
CA SER A 568 30.24 0.21 -0.29
C SER A 568 30.92 1.56 -0.17
N ALA A 569 32.20 1.55 0.20
CA ALA A 569 32.99 2.75 0.37
C ALA A 569 34.42 2.54 -0.13
N GLU A 570 35.01 3.59 -0.69
CA GLU A 570 36.35 3.56 -1.29
C GLU A 570 37.19 4.75 -0.86
N GLY A 571 38.50 4.52 -0.79
CA GLY A 571 39.47 5.54 -0.41
C GLY A 571 39.18 6.13 0.98
N CYS A 572 38.87 5.27 1.95
CA CYS A 572 38.55 5.69 3.30
C CYS A 572 39.81 5.88 4.15
N THR A 573 39.78 6.89 5.00
CA THR A 573 40.85 7.27 5.91
C THR A 573 40.28 7.68 7.25
N VAL A 574 41.05 7.48 8.31
CA VAL A 574 40.77 7.94 9.67
C VAL A 574 41.86 8.90 10.08
N THR A 575 41.49 10.13 10.46
CA THR A 575 42.42 11.11 11.03
C THR A 575 42.17 11.19 12.53
N ASP A 576 43.17 10.86 13.34
CA ASP A 576 43.09 10.93 14.81
C ASP A 576 43.27 12.37 15.33
N TYR A 577 43.15 12.58 16.65
CA TYR A 577 43.37 13.90 17.25
C TYR A 577 44.80 14.46 17.13
N ASN A 578 45.78 13.63 16.79
CA ASN A 578 47.14 14.07 16.54
C ASN A 578 47.35 14.46 15.07
N GLY A 579 46.33 14.33 14.22
CA GLY A 579 46.41 14.59 12.79
C GLY A 579 47.05 13.45 12.00
N ILE A 580 47.23 12.27 12.61
CA ILE A 580 47.78 11.09 11.91
C ILE A 580 46.65 10.47 11.07
N VAL A 581 46.95 10.24 9.79
CA VAL A 581 46.01 9.68 8.81
C VAL A 581 46.28 8.19 8.63
N HIS A 582 45.26 7.37 8.85
CA HIS A 582 45.30 5.92 8.69
C HIS A 582 44.42 5.49 7.50
N PRO A 583 44.96 4.84 6.46
CA PRO A 583 44.16 4.25 5.41
C PRO A 583 43.35 3.07 5.96
N ILE A 584 42.08 2.98 5.56
CA ILE A 584 41.19 1.90 6.01
C ILE A 584 40.35 1.33 4.86
N LYS A 585 40.20 0.02 4.85
CA LYS A 585 39.27 -0.68 3.94
C LYS A 585 37.94 -0.93 4.64
N VAL A 586 36.88 -0.32 4.15
CA VAL A 586 35.55 -0.32 4.81
C VAL A 586 34.60 -1.30 4.12
N THR A 587 33.88 -2.08 4.94
CA THR A 587 32.76 -2.93 4.52
C THR A 587 31.53 -2.63 5.36
N GLN A 588 30.34 -2.69 4.77
CA GLN A 588 29.06 -2.61 5.50
C GLN A 588 28.63 -3.99 6.00
N GLU A 589 28.14 -4.08 7.23
CA GLU A 589 27.61 -5.33 7.81
C GLU A 589 26.07 -5.35 7.83
N GLY A 590 25.49 -6.32 7.11
CA GLY A 590 24.05 -6.48 6.99
C GLY A 590 23.38 -5.45 6.08
N SER A 591 22.04 -5.53 5.98
CA SER A 591 21.27 -4.71 5.04
C SER A 591 20.96 -3.31 5.57
N LEU A 592 20.90 -2.36 4.63
CA LEU A 592 20.36 -1.03 4.84
C LEU A 592 18.86 -0.99 4.54
N TRP A 593 18.17 -0.05 5.18
CA TRP A 593 16.76 0.23 4.93
C TRP A 593 16.54 1.72 4.72
N LEU A 594 15.98 2.08 3.56
CA LEU A 594 15.60 3.45 3.23
C LEU A 594 14.17 3.69 3.69
N ASN A 595 13.99 4.70 4.55
CA ASN A 595 12.69 5.14 5.04
C ASN A 595 12.47 6.61 4.69
N VAL A 596 11.21 6.97 4.45
CA VAL A 596 10.78 8.36 4.34
C VAL A 596 10.29 8.82 5.71
N ALA A 597 10.85 9.92 6.21
CA ALA A 597 10.50 10.47 7.51
C ALA A 597 9.33 11.46 7.41
N THR A 598 9.45 12.48 6.56
CA THR A 598 8.45 13.56 6.39
C THR A 598 8.64 14.25 5.05
N ASP A 599 7.58 14.80 4.47
CA ASP A 599 7.69 15.83 3.44
C ASP A 599 8.15 17.16 4.07
N LYS A 600 9.06 17.88 3.39
CA LYS A 600 9.52 19.22 3.77
C LYS A 600 8.90 20.32 2.90
N GLY A 601 8.08 19.96 1.91
CA GLY A 601 7.55 20.86 0.91
C GLY A 601 8.60 21.19 -0.17
N GLY A 602 8.17 21.90 -1.22
CA GLY A 602 9.08 22.33 -2.29
C GLY A 602 9.74 21.19 -3.08
N GLY A 603 9.18 19.98 -3.01
CA GLY A 603 9.76 18.78 -3.63
C GLY A 603 10.92 18.16 -2.84
N GLN A 604 11.10 18.54 -1.57
CA GLN A 604 12.13 18.00 -0.68
C GLN A 604 11.56 17.00 0.32
N VAL A 605 12.24 15.87 0.48
CA VAL A 605 11.80 14.75 1.31
C VAL A 605 12.88 14.40 2.32
N ALA A 606 12.53 14.29 3.60
CA ALA A 606 13.48 13.79 4.60
C ALA A 606 13.60 12.27 4.49
N LEU A 607 14.80 11.77 4.17
CA LEU A 607 15.10 10.34 4.10
C LEU A 607 15.97 9.92 5.27
N THR A 608 15.76 8.70 5.74
CA THR A 608 16.61 8.05 6.75
C THR A 608 17.03 6.66 6.26
N VAL A 609 18.34 6.44 6.23
CA VAL A 609 18.97 5.15 5.97
C VAL A 609 19.30 4.50 7.30
N ASN A 610 18.62 3.39 7.61
CA ASN A 610 18.80 2.61 8.83
C ASN A 610 19.68 1.39 8.57
N GLY A 611 20.24 0.80 9.63
CA GLY A 611 21.03 -0.42 9.54
C GLY A 611 22.52 -0.21 9.29
N VAL A 612 23.03 1.01 9.44
CA VAL A 612 24.42 1.36 9.11
C VAL A 612 25.39 0.78 10.14
N VAL A 613 26.31 -0.08 9.69
CA VAL A 613 27.38 -0.67 10.50
C VAL A 613 28.60 -0.82 9.61
N LEU A 614 29.56 0.09 9.76
CA LEU A 614 30.78 0.15 8.98
C LEU A 614 31.90 -0.57 9.72
N ASN A 615 32.57 -1.49 9.04
CA ASN A 615 33.74 -2.20 9.56
C ASN A 615 34.95 -1.84 8.71
N GLY A 616 35.88 -1.06 9.26
CA GLY A 616 37.11 -0.61 8.63
C GLY A 616 38.31 -1.42 9.10
N ARG A 617 38.98 -2.16 8.20
CA ARG A 617 40.29 -2.78 8.50
C ARG A 617 41.39 -1.76 8.24
N VAL A 618 42.28 -1.55 9.21
CA VAL A 618 43.42 -0.65 9.09
C VAL A 618 44.61 -1.44 8.57
N ASP A 619 45.15 -1.03 7.42
CA ASP A 619 46.18 -1.79 6.70
C ASP A 619 47.48 -1.86 7.53
N ASP A 620 47.88 -0.76 8.16
CA ASP A 620 49.18 -0.65 8.85
C ASP A 620 49.20 -1.24 10.27
N ALA A 621 48.03 -1.48 10.88
CA ALA A 621 47.91 -1.82 12.30
C ALA A 621 47.31 -3.20 12.58
N ASN A 622 46.91 -3.94 11.53
CA ASN A 622 46.20 -5.23 11.62
C ASN A 622 45.06 -5.21 12.68
N CYS A 623 44.34 -4.10 12.77
CA CYS A 623 43.21 -3.89 13.67
C CYS A 623 41.99 -3.46 12.86
N SER A 624 40.81 -3.45 13.50
CA SER A 624 39.55 -3.03 12.90
C SER A 624 38.95 -1.85 13.68
N LEU A 625 38.62 -0.77 12.98
CA LEU A 625 37.77 0.30 13.48
C LEU A 625 36.33 0.04 13.01
N ARG A 626 35.41 -0.15 13.94
CA ARG A 626 33.99 -0.31 13.65
C ARG A 626 33.25 0.97 13.99
N ILE A 627 32.36 1.42 13.10
CA ILE A 627 31.50 2.59 13.30
C ILE A 627 30.05 2.12 13.14
N SER A 628 29.23 2.36 14.15
CA SER A 628 27.88 1.81 14.24
C SER A 628 26.97 2.78 14.99
N GLY A 629 25.69 2.44 15.15
CA GLY A 629 24.85 3.10 16.15
C GLY A 629 25.30 2.75 17.56
N GLY A 630 25.09 3.68 18.49
CA GLY A 630 25.26 3.45 19.91
C GLY A 630 23.92 3.16 20.58
N LEU A 631 23.77 1.96 21.14
CA LEU A 631 22.65 1.65 22.03
C LEU A 631 23.18 1.58 23.46
N THR A 632 22.37 1.92 24.44
CA THR A 632 22.71 1.66 25.84
C THR A 632 22.15 0.31 26.23
N GLU A 633 22.90 -0.53 26.95
CA GLU A 633 22.35 -1.83 27.37
C GLU A 633 21.07 -1.65 28.21
N ARG A 634 21.07 -0.69 29.17
CA ARG A 634 19.95 -0.28 30.04
C ARG A 634 20.18 1.15 30.58
N PHE A 635 19.35 1.65 31.50
CA PHE A 635 19.36 3.03 32.05
C PHE A 635 20.73 3.53 32.57
N PHE A 636 21.63 2.64 33.03
CA PHE A 636 23.03 2.96 33.37
C PHE A 636 24.03 1.95 32.75
N GLY A 637 23.59 1.25 31.71
CA GLY A 637 24.42 0.23 31.07
C GLY A 637 25.54 0.84 30.23
N PRO A 638 26.57 0.04 29.91
CA PRO A 638 27.54 0.44 28.91
C PRO A 638 26.86 0.68 27.57
N THR A 639 27.49 1.52 26.73
CA THR A 639 27.13 1.59 25.32
C THR A 639 27.52 0.28 24.65
N VAL A 640 26.57 -0.32 23.96
CA VAL A 640 26.72 -1.52 23.13
C VAL A 640 26.56 -1.16 21.66
N GLU A 641 27.14 -1.98 20.79
CA GLU A 641 27.00 -1.82 19.34
C GLU A 641 25.55 -2.08 18.91
N GLY A 642 24.97 -1.14 18.17
CA GLY A 642 23.71 -1.31 17.45
C GLY A 642 23.80 -0.81 16.01
N PRO A 643 22.78 -1.08 15.18
CA PRO A 643 22.69 -0.46 13.86
C PRO A 643 22.54 1.05 13.99
N GLY A 644 23.30 1.79 13.19
CA GLY A 644 23.22 3.24 13.12
C GLY A 644 22.27 3.72 12.04
N THR A 645 22.11 5.03 11.98
CA THR A 645 21.26 5.74 11.04
C THR A 645 21.99 6.92 10.42
N ILE A 646 21.71 7.15 9.14
CA ILE A 646 22.11 8.34 8.40
C ILE A 646 20.84 9.01 7.91
N SER A 647 20.71 10.32 8.11
CA SER A 647 19.51 11.08 7.71
C SER A 647 19.92 12.30 6.91
N GLY A 648 19.08 12.66 5.95
CA GLY A 648 19.31 13.82 5.09
C GLY A 648 18.05 14.28 4.38
N ILE A 649 18.20 15.35 3.61
CA ILE A 649 17.13 15.88 2.77
C ILE A 649 17.41 15.48 1.32
N TYR A 650 16.48 14.73 0.74
CA TYR A 650 16.46 14.38 -0.67
C TYR A 650 15.68 15.44 -1.45
N ASP A 651 16.29 15.98 -2.48
CA ASP A 651 15.69 16.98 -3.34
C ASP A 651 15.31 16.36 -4.69
N ASN A 652 14.01 16.35 -5.02
CA ASN A 652 13.51 15.74 -6.25
C ASN A 652 13.98 16.46 -7.53
N ALA A 653 14.38 17.72 -7.47
CA ALA A 653 14.86 18.46 -8.64
C ALA A 653 16.32 18.13 -8.95
N THR A 654 17.13 17.90 -7.92
CA THR A 654 18.56 17.59 -8.07
C THR A 654 18.89 16.10 -7.92
N HIS A 655 17.91 15.29 -7.53
CA HIS A 655 18.07 13.87 -7.20
C HIS A 655 19.23 13.60 -6.23
N THR A 656 19.43 14.51 -5.28
CA THR A 656 20.55 14.48 -4.34
C THR A 656 20.02 14.39 -2.92
N LEU A 657 20.52 13.41 -2.17
CA LEU A 657 20.35 13.30 -0.72
C LEU A 657 21.51 14.01 -0.03
N SER A 658 21.24 15.18 0.54
CA SER A 658 22.20 15.98 1.28
C SER A 658 22.17 15.60 2.76
N LEU A 659 23.28 15.06 3.26
CA LEU A 659 23.45 14.76 4.67
C LEU A 659 24.03 15.97 5.39
N ALA A 660 23.34 16.42 6.44
CA ALA A 660 23.83 17.47 7.31
C ALA A 660 23.34 17.26 8.75
N GLY A 661 24.15 17.69 9.71
CA GLY A 661 23.79 17.72 11.12
C GLY A 661 24.21 16.49 11.92
N LEU A 662 23.42 16.16 12.93
CA LEU A 662 23.74 15.11 13.89
C LEU A 662 23.59 13.72 13.27
N THR A 663 24.42 12.79 13.72
CA THR A 663 24.38 11.38 13.35
C THR A 663 24.23 10.51 14.59
N SER A 664 23.62 9.33 14.45
CA SER A 664 23.59 8.33 15.52
C SER A 664 24.83 7.44 15.54
N LEU A 665 25.74 7.65 14.57
CA LEU A 665 26.95 6.87 14.44
C LEU A 665 27.98 7.24 15.52
N ILE A 666 28.65 6.21 16.03
CA ILE A 666 29.71 6.27 17.04
C ILE A 666 30.81 5.25 16.70
N PRO A 667 32.04 5.43 17.19
CA PRO A 667 33.00 4.33 17.28
C PRO A 667 32.44 3.20 18.15
N SER A 668 32.33 2.01 17.57
CA SER A 668 31.75 0.85 18.22
C SER A 668 32.68 0.32 19.32
N PRO A 669 32.14 -0.16 20.46
CA PRO A 669 32.91 -0.85 21.50
C PRO A 669 33.58 -2.15 21.01
N LYS A 670 33.17 -2.66 19.84
CA LYS A 670 33.81 -3.82 19.18
C LYS A 670 35.01 -3.47 18.30
N SER A 671 35.38 -2.19 18.19
CA SER A 671 36.59 -1.81 17.47
C SER A 671 37.82 -2.31 18.22
N THR A 672 38.84 -2.83 17.52
CA THR A 672 40.10 -3.27 18.12
C THR A 672 41.19 -2.20 18.01
N CYS A 673 41.05 -1.24 17.09
CA CYS A 673 41.94 -0.09 17.00
C CYS A 673 41.72 0.91 18.15
N ARG A 674 42.80 1.56 18.59
CA ARG A 674 42.79 2.58 19.64
C ARG A 674 43.37 3.89 19.09
N PHE A 675 42.58 4.62 18.31
CA PHE A 675 42.97 5.93 17.79
C PHE A 675 42.50 7.05 18.72
N PRO A 676 43.36 8.03 19.07
CA PRO A 676 42.96 9.22 19.81
C PRO A 676 41.75 9.92 19.18
N GLY A 677 40.66 10.05 19.94
CA GLY A 677 39.42 10.68 19.50
C GLY A 677 38.34 9.74 18.95
N PHE A 678 38.67 8.47 18.75
CA PHE A 678 37.73 7.40 18.40
C PHE A 678 37.40 6.51 19.61
N ASP A 679 37.23 7.13 20.78
CA ASP A 679 36.84 6.43 22.00
C ASP A 679 35.42 5.88 21.88
N TYR A 680 35.19 4.70 22.45
CA TYR A 680 33.90 4.03 22.37
C TYR A 680 32.79 4.86 23.02
N GLY A 681 31.60 4.86 22.42
CA GLY A 681 30.45 5.59 22.95
C GLY A 681 30.46 7.09 22.65
N THR A 682 31.49 7.58 21.96
CA THR A 682 31.56 9.00 21.62
C THR A 682 30.85 9.32 20.32
N VAL A 683 29.93 10.29 20.36
CA VAL A 683 29.12 10.67 19.20
C VAL A 683 29.91 11.60 18.28
N PHE A 684 29.83 11.36 16.97
CA PHE A 684 30.33 12.32 15.98
C PHE A 684 29.50 13.60 16.06
N SER A 685 30.16 14.77 16.07
CA SER A 685 29.47 16.06 16.16
C SER A 685 28.80 16.46 14.85
N GLY A 686 29.17 15.84 13.73
CA GLY A 686 28.58 16.12 12.43
C GLY A 686 28.78 14.98 11.44
N GLN A 687 27.89 14.95 10.44
CA GLN A 687 28.04 14.18 9.22
C GLN A 687 27.87 15.09 8.01
N GLU A 688 28.61 14.81 6.94
CA GLU A 688 28.53 15.51 5.67
C GLU A 688 28.60 14.50 4.51
N GLY A 689 27.83 14.73 3.45
CA GLY A 689 27.88 13.94 2.23
C GLY A 689 26.67 14.20 1.33
N ASP A 690 26.91 14.38 0.03
CA ASP A 690 25.85 14.58 -0.95
C ASP A 690 25.76 13.33 -1.83
N PHE A 691 24.70 12.54 -1.73
CA PHE A 691 24.52 11.33 -2.53
C PHE A 691 23.60 11.61 -3.72
N VAL A 692 24.13 11.48 -4.93
CA VAL A 692 23.36 11.59 -6.18
C VAL A 692 22.74 10.23 -6.49
N PHE A 693 21.47 10.18 -6.86
CA PHE A 693 20.72 8.95 -7.16
C PHE A 693 20.62 8.76 -8.68
N PRO A 694 21.45 7.92 -9.31
CA PRO A 694 21.24 7.44 -10.68
C PRO A 694 20.56 6.06 -10.71
N PRO A 695 19.47 5.87 -11.49
CA PRO A 695 18.68 6.92 -12.12
C PRO A 695 17.98 7.80 -11.08
N GLY A 696 17.74 9.07 -11.43
CA GLY A 696 17.06 10.05 -10.59
C GLY A 696 15.68 9.56 -10.18
N GLN A 697 15.36 9.63 -8.89
CA GLN A 697 14.04 9.25 -8.38
C GLN A 697 13.19 10.47 -8.12
N LYS A 698 11.93 10.40 -8.51
CA LYS A 698 10.87 11.28 -8.03
C LYS A 698 10.13 10.55 -6.91
N ILE A 699 10.35 11.01 -5.69
CA ILE A 699 9.72 10.51 -4.46
C ILE A 699 8.74 11.60 -4.00
N THR A 700 7.45 11.40 -4.23
CA THR A 700 6.41 12.41 -3.96
C THR A 700 5.25 11.82 -3.18
N HIS A 701 4.64 12.62 -2.33
CA HIS A 701 3.32 12.31 -1.77
C HIS A 701 2.21 13.00 -2.60
N PRO A 702 0.99 12.44 -2.64
CA PRO A 702 -0.16 12.98 -3.38
C PRO A 702 -0.52 14.43 -3.02
#